data_AF-A0A0C1RC33-F1
#
_entry.id   AF-A0A0C1RC33-F1
#
_cell.length_a   1.000
_cell.length_b   1.000
_cell.length_c   1.000
_cell.angle_alpha   90.00
_cell.angle_beta   90.00
_cell.angle_gamma   90.00
#
_symmetry.space_group_name_H-M   'P 1'
#
loop_
_entity.id
_entity.type
_entity.pdbx_description
1 polymer ?
#
loop_
_entity_poly.entity_id
_entity_poly.type
_entity_poly.pdbx_seq_one_letter_code
_entity_poly.pdbx_strand_id
1 'polypeptide(L)'
;MEPTSPISKTCRCQHVTRCQAKEAGKLFFWFPIPHTLKKVTSYLQQFKLKYELMHERPGLILDCRAGQTQEIARNLAQLLAPRELIETQVLFIRGAIQPQLQDFSDIASLQRFIKFSQSDWLVDMLATERFTSHFQPIVSIQDTSQIYGYESLLRGLDEHSNLVPPGPILELATESGLLPQLDRVARLSAIAQFSRHQVNGHIFINCSPTALYDPVFCLRTTVEAIDRAGISHKRVVFEVVESDNPQDLAHLQSVLQYYRDAGFLVALDDLGSGYSSLNLIHQLRPDFIKLDMGLIRDVHKDLYKASITEKLLEITQKLNIQTVAEGIECIEELNWLRERGATFAQGYLIAKPSEVPVTSTPNFDTIALSAASTSNKQVEQRVQHQSESERIVAAVTQRIRQSLELDDILQNTADEVRQLFEVDRVVIYQFEPDWSGFVAVESLADECKSILGFHVMDTCFQSTHAVFYQQGNTRAIEDIETEGLAPCHVNLLRSLCVRANLIVPILQQERLWGLLIAHQCRSTRQWQQSEINLFNQLAAQAAIAIQQSELYHQLQQANQELQRLASSDGLTQVANRRCFDDILNAEWQRLAREQASLSLILCDVDCFKLYNDTYGHLAGDDVLRHVAKAISQTVKRPADLVARYGGEEFAVILPNTGIEEAITVAREIQTNVSALQLPHPNSQIDQFITLSIGVATIIPHSQSSSSTLVAAADQGLYQAKAQGRNCVVQMDCKNTEARFVLEQAKVSRPTLVL
;
A
#
# COMPACT_ATOMS: atom_id res chain seq x y z
N MET A 1 -16.49 51.31 11.36
CA MET A 1 -15.89 50.81 10.11
C MET A 1 -14.84 49.79 10.52
N GLU A 2 -15.27 48.55 10.70
CA GLU A 2 -14.37 47.42 10.96
C GLU A 2 -13.87 46.86 9.62
N PRO A 3 -12.60 46.42 9.55
CA PRO A 3 -11.99 45.97 8.31
C PRO A 3 -12.59 44.62 7.90
N THR A 4 -13.12 44.59 6.68
CA THR A 4 -13.58 43.38 6.00
C THR A 4 -12.42 42.40 5.83
N SER A 5 -12.48 41.29 6.58
CA SER A 5 -11.60 40.13 6.45
C SER A 5 -11.67 39.52 5.03
N PRO A 6 -10.55 39.05 4.45
CA PRO A 6 -10.51 38.51 3.10
C PRO A 6 -11.15 37.11 3.04
N ILE A 7 -12.10 36.94 2.12
CA ILE A 7 -12.61 35.68 1.52
C ILE A 7 -12.38 34.42 2.40
N SER A 8 -13.32 34.15 3.29
CA SER A 8 -13.48 32.85 3.95
C SER A 8 -13.64 31.76 2.87
N LYS A 9 -12.60 30.94 2.64
CA LYS A 9 -12.73 29.69 1.89
C LYS A 9 -13.79 28.84 2.59
N THR A 10 -14.97 28.70 2.00
CA THR A 10 -16.01 27.82 2.51
C THR A 10 -15.55 26.36 2.43
N CYS A 11 -15.63 25.61 3.54
CA CYS A 11 -15.28 24.19 3.57
C CYS A 11 -16.13 23.39 2.58
N ARG A 12 -15.51 22.51 1.79
CA ARG A 12 -16.20 21.57 0.88
C ARG A 12 -17.29 20.75 1.58
N CYS A 13 -17.12 20.48 2.88
CA CYS A 13 -18.08 19.77 3.73
C CYS A 13 -19.46 20.45 3.88
N GLN A 14 -19.59 21.74 3.57
CA GLN A 14 -20.85 22.49 3.69
C GLN A 14 -21.65 22.57 2.38
N HIS A 15 -21.06 22.18 1.26
CA HIS A 15 -21.67 22.29 -0.05
C HIS A 15 -21.92 20.89 -0.61
N VAL A 16 -23.20 20.56 -0.82
CA VAL A 16 -23.62 19.34 -1.52
C VAL A 16 -23.80 19.69 -2.99
N THR A 17 -22.80 19.41 -3.82
CA THR A 17 -22.90 19.64 -5.27
C THR A 17 -23.83 18.59 -5.87
N ARG A 18 -24.95 19.02 -6.47
CA ARG A 18 -25.88 18.10 -7.14
C ARG A 18 -25.26 17.50 -8.39
N CYS A 19 -25.59 16.23 -8.65
CA CYS A 19 -25.14 15.56 -9.86
C CYS A 19 -25.68 16.26 -11.10
N GLN A 20 -24.76 16.63 -11.99
CA GLN A 20 -25.05 17.40 -13.20
C GLN A 20 -25.45 16.50 -14.39
N ALA A 21 -25.40 15.18 -14.20
CA ALA A 21 -25.59 14.17 -15.26
C ALA A 21 -27.00 14.15 -15.87
N LYS A 22 -27.98 14.83 -15.29
CA LYS A 22 -29.33 15.00 -15.86
C LYS A 22 -29.44 16.18 -16.83
N GLU A 23 -28.45 17.07 -16.86
CA GLU A 23 -28.44 18.23 -17.75
C GLU A 23 -27.84 17.87 -19.12
N ALA A 24 -28.16 18.65 -20.16
CA ALA A 24 -27.51 18.50 -21.46
C ALA A 24 -26.10 19.10 -21.42
N GLY A 25 -25.13 18.45 -22.05
CA GLY A 25 -23.72 18.85 -21.95
C GLY A 25 -22.78 18.03 -22.80
N LYS A 26 -21.48 18.22 -22.59
CA LYS A 26 -20.40 17.47 -23.25
C LYS A 26 -19.65 16.59 -22.26
N LEU A 27 -19.47 15.33 -22.61
CA LEU A 27 -18.58 14.41 -21.91
C LEU A 27 -17.25 14.32 -22.63
N PHE A 28 -16.17 14.54 -21.90
CA PHE A 28 -14.82 14.33 -22.36
C PHE A 28 -14.28 13.07 -21.69
N PHE A 29 -13.74 12.16 -22.48
CA PHE A 29 -13.10 10.94 -22.00
C PHE A 29 -11.64 10.91 -22.41
N TRP A 30 -10.77 10.53 -21.48
CA TRP A 30 -9.38 10.20 -21.74
C TRP A 30 -9.12 8.77 -21.30
N PHE A 31 -8.70 7.94 -22.24
CA PHE A 31 -8.50 6.51 -22.02
C PHE A 31 -7.02 6.20 -21.78
N PRO A 32 -6.69 5.30 -20.84
CA PRO A 32 -5.30 4.96 -20.52
C PRO A 32 -4.60 4.23 -21.67
N ILE A 33 -5.35 3.44 -22.45
CA ILE A 33 -4.81 2.65 -23.57
C ILE A 33 -5.73 2.73 -24.81
N PRO A 34 -5.17 2.64 -26.03
CA PRO A 34 -5.94 2.66 -27.28
C PRO A 34 -6.99 1.55 -27.40
N HIS A 35 -6.79 0.42 -26.70
CA HIS A 35 -7.74 -0.70 -26.70
C HIS A 35 -9.09 -0.33 -26.08
N THR A 36 -9.07 0.39 -24.96
CA THR A 36 -10.28 0.87 -24.28
C THR A 36 -11.04 1.86 -25.17
N LEU A 37 -10.33 2.77 -25.86
CA LEU A 37 -10.92 3.66 -26.86
C LEU A 37 -11.62 2.88 -27.98
N LYS A 38 -11.01 1.80 -28.50
CA LYS A 38 -11.64 0.94 -29.52
C LYS A 38 -12.94 0.30 -29.02
N LYS A 39 -12.95 -0.30 -27.82
CA LYS A 39 -14.17 -0.87 -27.23
C LYS A 39 -15.30 0.17 -27.14
N VAL A 40 -14.98 1.35 -26.62
CA VAL A 40 -15.96 2.44 -26.41
C VAL A 40 -16.46 2.94 -27.76
N THR A 41 -15.60 3.20 -28.73
CA THR A 41 -16.02 3.65 -30.08
C THR A 41 -16.88 2.62 -30.81
N SER A 42 -16.58 1.31 -30.69
CA SER A 42 -17.44 0.25 -31.24
C SER A 42 -18.83 0.25 -30.62
N TYR A 43 -18.91 0.42 -29.29
CA TYR A 43 -20.19 0.60 -28.59
C TYR A 43 -20.94 1.85 -29.09
N LEU A 44 -20.28 3.01 -29.15
CA LEU A 44 -20.92 4.24 -29.61
C LEU A 44 -21.44 4.14 -31.06
N GLN A 45 -20.71 3.45 -31.94
CA GLN A 45 -21.14 3.17 -33.31
C GLN A 45 -22.36 2.24 -33.36
N GLN A 46 -22.39 1.18 -32.54
CA GLN A 46 -23.54 0.27 -32.45
C GLN A 46 -24.82 1.01 -32.05
N PHE A 47 -24.73 1.97 -31.14
CA PHE A 47 -25.87 2.78 -30.66
C PHE A 47 -26.10 4.07 -31.44
N LYS A 48 -25.37 4.29 -32.56
CA LYS A 48 -25.47 5.49 -33.43
C LYS A 48 -25.31 6.81 -32.67
N LEU A 49 -24.47 6.82 -31.65
CA LEU A 49 -24.13 8.03 -30.88
C LEU A 49 -23.07 8.83 -31.62
N LYS A 50 -23.26 10.15 -31.73
CA LYS A 50 -22.28 11.05 -32.32
C LYS A 50 -21.16 11.33 -31.31
N TYR A 51 -19.91 11.20 -31.74
CA TYR A 51 -18.73 11.52 -30.95
C TYR A 51 -17.64 12.12 -31.85
N GLU A 52 -16.71 12.84 -31.23
CA GLU A 52 -15.52 13.42 -31.85
C GLU A 52 -14.26 12.81 -31.21
N LEU A 53 -13.26 12.47 -32.01
CA LEU A 53 -11.99 11.91 -31.50
C LEU A 53 -11.00 13.02 -31.22
N MET A 54 -10.27 12.91 -30.11
CA MET A 54 -9.18 13.82 -29.79
C MET A 54 -7.91 13.43 -30.55
N HIS A 55 -7.18 14.41 -31.11
CA HIS A 55 -6.00 14.14 -31.95
C HIS A 55 -4.69 13.99 -31.17
N GLU A 56 -4.58 14.60 -29.99
CA GLU A 56 -3.32 14.64 -29.22
C GLU A 56 -3.16 13.47 -28.25
N ARG A 57 -4.27 12.88 -27.78
CA ARG A 57 -4.29 11.76 -26.84
C ARG A 57 -5.47 10.82 -27.13
N PRO A 58 -5.39 9.53 -26.73
CA PRO A 58 -6.52 8.61 -26.83
C PRO A 58 -7.71 9.12 -26.00
N GLY A 59 -8.66 9.77 -26.67
CA GLY A 59 -9.80 10.40 -26.02
C GLY A 59 -10.92 10.68 -27.01
N LEU A 60 -12.10 10.90 -26.47
CA LEU A 60 -13.28 11.25 -27.26
C LEU A 60 -14.16 12.26 -26.53
N ILE A 61 -14.90 13.03 -27.31
CA ILE A 61 -15.89 14.00 -26.86
C ILE A 61 -17.27 13.51 -27.31
N LEU A 62 -18.25 13.54 -26.40
CA LEU A 62 -19.60 13.05 -26.65
C LEU A 62 -20.63 14.10 -26.24
N ASP A 63 -21.46 14.54 -27.19
CA ASP A 63 -22.57 15.44 -26.94
C ASP A 63 -23.75 14.67 -26.33
N CYS A 64 -24.05 14.96 -25.06
CA CYS A 64 -25.09 14.28 -24.30
C CYS A 64 -26.35 15.16 -24.19
N ARG A 65 -27.51 14.59 -24.52
CA ARG A 65 -28.81 15.17 -24.16
C ARG A 65 -29.09 14.97 -22.67
N ALA A 66 -30.03 15.74 -22.13
CA ALA A 66 -30.50 15.58 -20.76
C ALA A 66 -30.86 14.11 -20.46
N GLY A 67 -30.27 13.54 -19.41
CA GLY A 67 -30.44 12.13 -19.00
C GLY A 67 -29.65 11.08 -19.78
N GLN A 68 -29.08 11.42 -20.95
CA GLN A 68 -28.32 10.48 -21.78
C GLN A 68 -26.96 10.10 -21.16
N THR A 69 -26.39 11.02 -20.37
CA THR A 69 -25.12 10.84 -19.64
C THR A 69 -25.17 9.65 -18.69
N GLN A 70 -26.27 9.48 -17.93
CA GLN A 70 -26.46 8.36 -17.00
C GLN A 70 -26.56 7.02 -17.73
N GLU A 71 -27.26 7.00 -18.87
CA GLU A 71 -27.42 5.79 -19.68
C GLU A 71 -26.08 5.33 -20.26
N ILE A 72 -25.31 6.25 -20.84
CA ILE A 72 -23.97 5.98 -21.36
C ILE A 72 -23.04 5.49 -20.24
N ALA A 73 -23.02 6.19 -19.11
CA ALA A 73 -22.19 5.81 -17.96
C ALA A 73 -22.51 4.38 -17.47
N ARG A 74 -23.79 4.02 -17.35
CA ARG A 74 -24.24 2.67 -16.94
C ARG A 74 -23.82 1.60 -17.95
N ASN A 75 -23.96 1.87 -19.24
CA ASN A 75 -23.60 0.90 -20.27
C ASN A 75 -22.07 0.72 -20.37
N LEU A 76 -21.31 1.79 -20.18
CA LEU A 76 -19.84 1.72 -20.10
C LEU A 76 -19.36 0.92 -18.89
N ALA A 77 -20.06 1.01 -17.76
CA ALA A 77 -19.78 0.20 -16.56
C ALA A 77 -19.87 -1.31 -16.82
N GLN A 78 -20.74 -1.74 -17.74
CA GLN A 78 -20.92 -3.14 -18.13
C GLN A 78 -19.92 -3.58 -19.21
N LEU A 79 -19.44 -2.63 -20.03
CA LEU A 79 -18.56 -2.90 -21.15
C LEU A 79 -17.07 -3.01 -20.74
N LEU A 80 -16.66 -2.22 -19.75
CA LEU A 80 -15.27 -2.05 -19.37
C LEU A 80 -14.91 -2.89 -18.14
N ALA A 81 -13.68 -3.39 -18.10
CA ALA A 81 -13.16 -4.08 -16.92
C ALA A 81 -12.96 -3.10 -15.74
N PRO A 82 -12.98 -3.56 -14.48
CA PRO A 82 -12.85 -2.68 -13.31
C PRO A 82 -11.63 -1.74 -13.36
N ARG A 83 -10.48 -2.26 -13.82
CA ARG A 83 -9.26 -1.45 -13.99
C ARG A 83 -9.41 -0.35 -15.04
N GLU A 84 -10.11 -0.63 -16.15
CA GLU A 84 -10.37 0.36 -17.20
C GLU A 84 -11.29 1.49 -16.70
N LEU A 85 -12.23 1.19 -15.79
CA LEU A 85 -13.12 2.18 -15.17
C LEU A 85 -12.39 3.12 -14.20
N ILE A 86 -11.40 2.61 -13.47
CA ILE A 86 -10.57 3.40 -12.54
C ILE A 86 -9.62 4.32 -13.30
N GLU A 87 -9.00 3.83 -14.37
CA GLU A 87 -7.95 4.55 -15.08
C GLU A 87 -8.49 5.54 -16.14
N THR A 88 -9.71 5.32 -16.67
CA THR A 88 -10.35 6.25 -17.62
C THR A 88 -10.76 7.54 -16.91
N GLN A 89 -10.27 8.68 -17.37
CA GLN A 89 -10.63 10.00 -16.83
C GLN A 89 -11.80 10.60 -17.59
N VAL A 90 -12.70 11.27 -16.87
CA VAL A 90 -13.92 11.86 -17.40
C VAL A 90 -14.10 13.28 -16.88
N LEU A 91 -14.57 14.16 -17.77
CA LEU A 91 -15.05 15.50 -17.43
C LEU A 91 -16.42 15.73 -18.07
N PHE A 92 -17.38 16.22 -17.30
CA PHE A 92 -18.69 16.63 -17.82
C PHE A 92 -18.83 18.15 -17.75
N ILE A 93 -19.21 18.77 -18.86
CA ILE A 93 -19.44 20.22 -18.95
C ILE A 93 -20.88 20.49 -19.35
N ARG A 94 -21.51 21.41 -18.62
CA ARG A 94 -22.89 21.83 -18.88
C ARG A 94 -22.98 22.68 -20.15
N GLY A 95 -24.00 22.40 -20.96
CA GLY A 95 -24.26 23.16 -22.18
C GLY A 95 -23.25 22.92 -23.30
N ALA A 96 -23.23 23.82 -24.29
CA ALA A 96 -22.39 23.73 -25.49
C ALA A 96 -21.06 24.49 -25.37
N ILE A 97 -20.54 24.64 -24.15
CA ILE A 97 -19.38 25.49 -23.84
C ILE A 97 -18.10 24.62 -23.81
N GLN A 98 -16.95 25.21 -24.17
CA GLN A 98 -15.64 24.56 -24.05
C GLN A 98 -15.12 24.59 -22.60
N PRO A 99 -14.29 23.62 -22.17
CA PRO A 99 -13.70 23.61 -20.84
C PRO A 99 -12.91 24.89 -20.54
N GLN A 100 -13.16 25.46 -19.37
CA GLN A 100 -12.31 26.49 -18.76
C GLN A 100 -11.37 25.86 -17.74
N LEU A 101 -10.30 26.59 -17.37
CA LEU A 101 -9.24 26.08 -16.48
C LEU A 101 -9.79 25.55 -15.14
N GLN A 102 -10.85 26.16 -14.62
CA GLN A 102 -11.50 25.75 -13.37
C GLN A 102 -12.22 24.39 -13.48
N ASP A 103 -12.74 24.04 -14.66
CA ASP A 103 -13.51 22.82 -14.88
C ASP A 103 -12.62 21.58 -14.81
N PHE A 104 -11.31 21.72 -15.09
CA PHE A 104 -10.35 20.62 -14.97
C PHE A 104 -10.18 20.12 -13.53
N SER A 105 -10.59 20.91 -12.52
CA SER A 105 -10.61 20.44 -11.12
C SER A 105 -11.69 19.40 -10.84
N ASP A 106 -12.67 19.26 -11.73
CA ASP A 106 -13.77 18.28 -11.64
C ASP A 106 -13.49 16.99 -12.43
N ILE A 107 -12.27 16.83 -12.98
CA ILE A 107 -11.85 15.58 -13.60
C ILE A 107 -11.86 14.45 -12.56
N ALA A 108 -12.51 13.35 -12.90
CA ALA A 108 -12.60 12.17 -12.05
C ALA A 108 -12.46 10.88 -12.89
N SER A 109 -12.22 9.75 -12.22
CA SER A 109 -12.30 8.45 -12.88
C SER A 109 -13.72 8.17 -13.39
N LEU A 110 -13.85 7.40 -14.45
CA LEU A 110 -15.13 6.97 -15.00
C LEU A 110 -15.93 6.20 -13.95
N GLN A 111 -15.29 5.36 -13.14
CA GLN A 111 -15.95 4.69 -12.02
C GLN A 111 -16.57 5.70 -11.05
N ARG A 112 -15.81 6.71 -10.61
CA ARG A 112 -16.30 7.76 -9.71
C ARG A 112 -17.44 8.54 -10.36
N PHE A 113 -17.32 8.87 -11.64
CA PHE A 113 -18.37 9.56 -12.38
C PHE A 113 -19.67 8.74 -12.46
N ILE A 114 -19.57 7.44 -12.74
CA ILE A 114 -20.73 6.52 -12.76
C ILE A 114 -21.39 6.47 -11.39
N LYS A 115 -20.61 6.27 -10.32
CA LYS A 115 -21.13 6.19 -8.95
C LYS A 115 -21.74 7.51 -8.49
N PHE A 116 -21.08 8.63 -8.80
CA PHE A 116 -21.64 9.96 -8.57
C PHE A 116 -22.95 10.19 -9.34
N SER A 117 -23.09 9.64 -10.56
CA SER A 117 -24.36 9.68 -11.30
C SER A 117 -25.47 8.85 -10.65
N GLN A 118 -25.13 7.84 -9.86
CA GLN A 118 -26.08 7.03 -9.09
C GLN A 118 -26.36 7.64 -7.71
N SER A 119 -25.65 8.72 -7.34
CA SER A 119 -25.72 9.33 -6.02
C SER A 119 -26.86 10.33 -5.82
N ASP A 120 -27.72 10.54 -6.82
CA ASP A 120 -28.82 11.52 -6.77
C ASP A 120 -29.67 11.41 -5.49
N TRP A 121 -30.03 10.19 -5.08
CA TRP A 121 -30.84 9.95 -3.90
C TRP A 121 -30.07 10.29 -2.60
N LEU A 122 -28.76 10.05 -2.56
CA LEU A 122 -27.88 10.36 -1.42
C LEU A 122 -27.62 11.87 -1.33
N VAL A 123 -27.35 12.51 -2.48
CA VAL A 123 -27.22 13.96 -2.61
C VAL A 123 -28.49 14.66 -2.14
N ASP A 124 -29.67 14.16 -2.55
CA ASP A 124 -30.94 14.69 -2.08
C ASP A 124 -31.12 14.48 -0.58
N MET A 125 -30.79 13.30 -0.07
CA MET A 125 -30.82 12.98 1.37
C MET A 125 -29.91 13.90 2.18
N LEU A 126 -28.69 14.19 1.69
CA LEU A 126 -27.74 15.14 2.29
C LEU A 126 -28.25 16.58 2.25
N ALA A 127 -28.83 17.00 1.13
CA ALA A 127 -29.37 18.35 0.97
C ALA A 127 -30.64 18.60 1.82
N THR A 128 -31.41 17.55 2.09
CA THR A 128 -32.64 17.59 2.89
C THR A 128 -32.44 17.11 4.34
N GLU A 129 -31.19 16.79 4.72
CA GLU A 129 -30.80 16.28 6.05
C GLU A 129 -31.68 15.10 6.54
N ARG A 130 -32.07 14.20 5.62
CA ARG A 130 -32.91 13.02 5.92
C ARG A 130 -32.10 11.86 6.54
N PHE A 131 -31.50 12.13 7.70
CA PHE A 131 -30.70 11.17 8.45
C PHE A 131 -31.12 11.14 9.92
N THR A 132 -30.99 9.98 10.53
CA THR A 132 -31.15 9.80 11.97
C THR A 132 -30.02 8.93 12.52
N SER A 133 -29.88 8.87 13.84
CA SER A 133 -28.92 8.01 14.52
C SER A 133 -29.68 7.02 15.39
N HIS A 134 -29.32 5.75 15.28
CA HIS A 134 -29.71 4.74 16.26
C HIS A 134 -28.58 4.55 17.27
N PHE A 135 -28.95 4.18 18.48
CA PHE A 135 -28.02 4.02 19.60
C PHE A 135 -27.97 2.56 20.03
N GLN A 136 -26.76 2.02 20.13
CA GLN A 136 -26.51 0.70 20.70
C GLN A 136 -25.76 0.86 22.04
N PRO A 137 -26.26 0.27 23.14
CA PRO A 137 -25.66 0.46 24.45
C PRO A 137 -24.34 -0.30 24.57
N ILE A 138 -23.36 0.35 25.18
CA ILE A 138 -22.10 -0.22 25.65
C ILE A 138 -22.21 -0.33 27.17
N VAL A 139 -22.06 -1.54 27.71
CA VAL A 139 -22.28 -1.84 29.13
C VAL A 139 -20.99 -2.31 29.80
N SER A 140 -20.90 -2.13 31.12
CA SER A 140 -19.84 -2.77 31.91
C SER A 140 -19.91 -4.29 31.75
N ILE A 141 -18.77 -4.94 31.50
CA ILE A 141 -18.79 -6.40 31.36
C ILE A 141 -19.04 -7.12 32.70
N GLN A 142 -18.69 -6.45 33.82
CA GLN A 142 -18.85 -6.98 35.17
C GLN A 142 -20.31 -6.93 35.63
N ASP A 143 -21.04 -5.89 35.22
CA ASP A 143 -22.47 -5.72 35.48
C ASP A 143 -23.11 -5.16 34.22
N THR A 144 -23.73 -6.04 33.42
CA THR A 144 -24.31 -5.65 32.12
C THR A 144 -25.57 -4.80 32.25
N SER A 145 -26.08 -4.57 33.47
CA SER A 145 -27.13 -3.56 33.71
C SER A 145 -26.59 -2.12 33.78
N GLN A 146 -25.28 -1.96 33.98
CA GLN A 146 -24.62 -0.65 34.01
C GLN A 146 -24.24 -0.21 32.60
N ILE A 147 -25.06 0.66 32.02
CA ILE A 147 -24.77 1.27 30.73
C ILE A 147 -23.70 2.35 30.92
N TYR A 148 -22.56 2.18 30.23
CA TYR A 148 -21.47 3.15 30.20
C TYR A 148 -21.72 4.27 29.20
N GLY A 149 -22.28 3.91 28.04
CA GLY A 149 -22.54 4.83 26.95
C GLY A 149 -23.24 4.16 25.78
N TYR A 150 -23.29 4.85 24.65
CA TYR A 150 -23.97 4.40 23.45
C TYR A 150 -23.14 4.71 22.21
N GLU A 151 -23.05 3.74 21.31
CA GLU A 151 -22.55 3.96 19.97
C GLU A 151 -23.64 4.54 19.09
N SER A 152 -23.31 5.64 18.41
CA SER A 152 -24.20 6.27 17.43
C SER A 152 -23.97 5.68 16.05
N LEU A 153 -25.00 5.02 15.54
CA LEU A 153 -25.01 4.37 14.24
C LEU A 153 -25.92 5.12 13.27
N LEU A 154 -25.34 5.69 12.22
CA LEU A 154 -26.07 6.46 11.20
C LEU A 154 -27.14 5.62 10.49
N ARG A 155 -28.29 6.20 10.22
CA ARG A 155 -29.36 5.66 9.38
C ARG A 155 -29.83 6.72 8.40
N GLY A 156 -30.01 6.34 7.13
CA GLY A 156 -30.69 7.18 6.15
C GLY A 156 -32.20 7.01 6.26
N LEU A 157 -32.94 8.03 5.83
CA LEU A 157 -34.40 7.97 5.70
C LEU A 157 -34.76 8.21 4.25
N ASP A 158 -35.53 7.34 3.61
CA ASP A 158 -36.04 7.57 2.25
C ASP A 158 -37.13 8.68 2.22
N GLU A 159 -37.71 8.96 1.05
CA GLU A 159 -38.78 9.97 0.90
C GLU A 159 -40.06 9.63 1.68
N HIS A 160 -40.24 8.36 2.03
CA HIS A 160 -41.36 7.84 2.80
C HIS A 160 -41.01 7.63 4.29
N SER A 161 -39.85 8.13 4.73
CA SER A 161 -39.31 7.95 6.09
C SER A 161 -39.00 6.50 6.49
N ASN A 162 -38.80 5.60 5.53
CA ASN A 162 -38.29 4.26 5.81
C ASN A 162 -36.77 4.29 6.01
N LEU A 163 -36.28 3.38 6.85
CA LEU A 163 -34.86 3.25 7.14
C LEU A 163 -34.09 2.70 5.93
N VAL A 164 -33.06 3.43 5.55
CA VAL A 164 -32.04 2.99 4.59
C VAL A 164 -30.81 2.50 5.38
N PRO A 165 -30.33 1.27 5.12
CA PRO A 165 -29.17 0.72 5.82
C PRO A 165 -27.90 1.55 5.52
N PRO A 166 -26.95 1.62 6.46
CA PRO A 166 -25.75 2.46 6.32
C PRO A 166 -24.77 1.99 5.24
N GLY A 167 -24.65 0.68 4.98
CA GLY A 167 -23.69 0.11 4.01
C GLY A 167 -23.76 0.76 2.62
N PRO A 168 -24.91 0.73 1.93
CA PRO A 168 -25.07 1.38 0.62
C PRO A 168 -24.82 2.90 0.64
N ILE A 169 -25.07 3.57 1.78
CA ILE A 169 -24.82 5.00 1.94
C ILE A 169 -23.31 5.28 2.02
N LEU A 170 -22.59 4.53 2.87
CA LEU A 170 -21.15 4.68 3.08
C LEU A 170 -20.34 4.31 1.83
N GLU A 171 -20.69 3.19 1.18
CA GLU A 171 -20.06 2.76 -0.08
C GLU A 171 -20.19 3.85 -1.15
N LEU A 172 -21.42 4.31 -1.38
CA LEU A 172 -21.70 5.33 -2.38
C LEU A 172 -21.06 6.67 -2.04
N ALA A 173 -21.06 7.08 -0.77
CA ALA A 173 -20.43 8.32 -0.33
C ALA A 173 -18.91 8.30 -0.53
N THR A 174 -18.27 7.16 -0.23
CA THR A 174 -16.83 6.95 -0.42
C THR A 174 -16.48 7.02 -1.91
N GLU A 175 -17.16 6.24 -2.75
CA GLU A 175 -16.88 6.18 -4.19
C GLU A 175 -17.22 7.50 -4.92
N SER A 176 -18.21 8.25 -4.42
CA SER A 176 -18.64 9.54 -4.97
C SER A 176 -17.81 10.72 -4.46
N GLY A 177 -16.99 10.51 -3.42
CA GLY A 177 -16.26 11.57 -2.72
C GLY A 177 -17.16 12.54 -1.95
N LEU A 178 -18.29 12.05 -1.45
CA LEU A 178 -19.24 12.74 -0.58
C LEU A 178 -19.03 12.40 0.91
N LEU A 179 -17.98 11.64 1.24
CA LEU A 179 -17.65 11.22 2.59
C LEU A 179 -17.56 12.41 3.58
N PRO A 180 -16.93 13.56 3.25
CA PRO A 180 -16.90 14.72 4.16
C PRO A 180 -18.27 15.30 4.53
N GLN A 181 -19.20 15.30 3.58
CA GLN A 181 -20.57 15.79 3.81
C GLN A 181 -21.35 14.79 4.67
N LEU A 182 -21.23 13.49 4.36
CA LEU A 182 -21.90 12.43 5.11
C LEU A 182 -21.41 12.37 6.57
N ASP A 183 -20.09 12.39 6.77
CA ASP A 183 -19.43 12.36 8.07
C ASP A 183 -19.84 13.56 8.95
N ARG A 184 -19.93 14.78 8.37
CA ARG A 184 -20.49 15.96 9.06
C ARG A 184 -21.93 15.72 9.51
N VAL A 185 -22.80 15.24 8.61
CA VAL A 185 -24.21 15.01 8.93
C VAL A 185 -24.36 13.92 10.00
N ALA A 186 -23.53 12.87 9.94
CA ALA A 186 -23.53 11.80 10.91
C ALA A 186 -23.22 12.31 12.32
N ARG A 187 -22.16 13.11 12.48
CA ARG A 187 -21.82 13.72 13.78
C ARG A 187 -22.90 14.62 14.32
N LEU A 188 -23.44 15.52 13.49
CA LEU A 188 -24.48 16.45 13.93
C LEU A 188 -25.78 15.74 14.30
N SER A 189 -26.16 14.71 13.53
CA SER A 189 -27.33 13.87 13.84
C SER A 189 -27.13 13.11 15.16
N ALA A 190 -25.95 12.51 15.37
CA ALA A 190 -25.61 11.83 16.62
C ALA A 190 -25.81 12.74 17.85
N ILE A 191 -25.23 13.95 17.80
CA ILE A 191 -25.32 14.95 18.89
C ILE A 191 -26.77 15.38 19.12
N ALA A 192 -27.49 15.69 18.04
CA ALA A 192 -28.87 16.16 18.13
C ALA A 192 -29.81 15.10 18.72
N GLN A 193 -29.74 13.86 18.23
CA GLN A 193 -30.58 12.77 18.71
C GLN A 193 -30.23 12.37 20.14
N PHE A 194 -28.95 12.33 20.49
CA PHE A 194 -28.52 12.01 21.85
C PHE A 194 -29.01 13.05 22.87
N SER A 195 -28.91 14.34 22.53
CA SER A 195 -29.43 15.43 23.36
C SER A 195 -30.96 15.39 23.48
N ARG A 196 -31.67 15.10 22.38
CA ARG A 196 -33.13 14.99 22.34
C ARG A 196 -33.65 13.91 23.30
N HIS A 197 -32.97 12.77 23.39
CA HIS A 197 -33.38 11.67 24.25
C HIS A 197 -32.93 11.81 25.72
N GLN A 198 -32.06 12.78 26.03
CA GLN A 198 -31.60 13.10 27.40
C GLN A 198 -31.06 11.89 28.18
N VAL A 199 -30.39 10.97 27.50
CA VAL A 199 -29.84 9.78 28.14
C VAL A 199 -28.52 10.06 28.85
N ASN A 200 -28.28 9.34 29.95
CA ASN A 200 -27.04 9.39 30.71
C ASN A 200 -25.98 8.47 30.09
N GLY A 201 -24.70 8.75 30.33
CA GLY A 201 -23.57 7.97 29.79
C GLY A 201 -22.81 8.68 28.66
N HIS A 202 -21.84 7.99 28.08
CA HIS A 202 -21.00 8.50 27.00
C HIS A 202 -21.69 8.33 25.64
N ILE A 203 -21.36 9.17 24.66
CA ILE A 203 -21.72 8.99 23.25
C ILE A 203 -20.45 8.69 22.47
N PHE A 204 -20.45 7.58 21.74
CA PHE A 204 -19.41 7.19 20.81
C PHE A 204 -19.83 7.62 19.41
N ILE A 205 -19.01 8.45 18.77
CA ILE A 205 -19.29 9.07 17.48
C ILE A 205 -18.19 8.70 16.50
N ASN A 206 -18.58 7.94 15.48
CA ASN A 206 -17.81 7.68 14.28
C ASN A 206 -17.25 8.97 13.66
N CYS A 207 -15.94 9.01 13.41
CA CYS A 207 -15.25 10.15 12.80
C CYS A 207 -14.25 9.67 11.76
N SER A 208 -14.49 9.99 10.48
CA SER A 208 -13.51 9.72 9.42
C SER A 208 -12.48 10.86 9.37
N PRO A 209 -11.20 10.64 9.72
CA PRO A 209 -10.18 11.68 9.67
C PRO A 209 -9.84 12.08 8.23
N THR A 210 -9.92 11.14 7.29
CA THR A 210 -9.73 11.36 5.85
C THR A 210 -10.82 12.29 5.25
N ALA A 211 -11.97 12.40 5.91
CA ALA A 211 -13.01 13.38 5.59
C ALA A 211 -12.71 14.81 6.09
N LEU A 212 -11.72 15.00 6.98
CA LEU A 212 -11.40 16.29 7.60
C LEU A 212 -10.29 17.04 6.83
N TYR A 213 -10.68 17.75 5.77
CA TYR A 213 -9.75 18.53 4.93
C TYR A 213 -9.21 19.80 5.60
N ASP A 214 -10.04 20.46 6.42
CA ASP A 214 -9.64 21.57 7.31
C ASP A 214 -10.06 21.21 8.73
N PRO A 215 -9.14 20.64 9.54
CA PRO A 215 -9.41 20.23 10.91
C PRO A 215 -10.00 21.37 11.73
N VAL A 216 -9.38 22.55 11.69
CA VAL A 216 -9.80 23.66 12.55
C VAL A 216 -11.25 24.06 12.24
N PHE A 217 -11.63 24.13 10.97
CA PHE A 217 -12.99 24.48 10.59
C PHE A 217 -14.01 23.36 10.85
N CYS A 218 -13.72 22.13 10.41
CA CYS A 218 -14.64 21.00 10.53
C CYS A 218 -14.93 20.66 11.99
N LEU A 219 -13.88 20.68 12.82
CA LEU A 219 -13.93 20.33 14.24
C LEU A 219 -14.70 21.39 15.03
N ARG A 220 -14.53 22.68 14.72
CA ARG A 220 -15.27 23.77 15.39
C ARG A 220 -16.78 23.57 15.30
N THR A 221 -17.31 23.14 14.15
CA THR A 221 -18.76 22.94 14.02
C THR A 221 -19.31 21.79 14.86
N THR A 222 -18.50 20.73 15.06
CA THR A 222 -18.85 19.62 15.96
C THR A 222 -18.85 20.10 17.42
N VAL A 223 -17.80 20.81 17.84
CA VAL A 223 -17.67 21.35 19.20
C VAL A 223 -18.82 22.31 19.52
N GLU A 224 -19.11 23.25 18.61
CA GLU A 224 -20.25 24.16 18.76
C GLU A 224 -21.59 23.43 18.89
N ALA A 225 -21.79 22.33 18.15
CA ALA A 225 -23.01 21.55 18.25
C ALA A 225 -23.12 20.83 19.61
N ILE A 226 -22.01 20.29 20.12
CA ILE A 226 -21.91 19.65 21.45
C ILE A 226 -22.21 20.67 22.56
N ASP A 227 -21.62 21.86 22.47
CA ASP A 227 -21.83 22.95 23.43
C ASP A 227 -23.29 23.41 23.46
N ARG A 228 -23.89 23.63 22.28
CA ARG A 228 -25.31 24.00 22.16
C ARG A 228 -26.24 22.92 22.68
N ALA A 229 -25.87 21.64 22.50
CA ALA A 229 -26.60 20.49 23.00
C ALA A 229 -26.45 20.28 24.51
N GLY A 230 -25.56 21.02 25.18
CA GLY A 230 -25.30 20.93 26.63
C GLY A 230 -24.61 19.64 27.05
N ILE A 231 -23.93 18.95 26.12
CA ILE A 231 -23.23 17.69 26.42
C ILE A 231 -21.81 18.03 26.89
N SER A 232 -21.42 17.51 28.05
CA SER A 232 -20.05 17.65 28.55
C SER A 232 -19.05 17.01 27.58
N HIS A 233 -17.96 17.68 27.24
CA HIS A 233 -16.93 17.16 26.32
C HIS A 233 -16.38 15.81 26.75
N LYS A 234 -16.22 15.58 28.07
CA LYS A 234 -15.76 14.31 28.63
C LYS A 234 -16.71 13.14 28.40
N ARG A 235 -17.96 13.41 28.01
CA ARG A 235 -18.96 12.38 27.68
C ARG A 235 -18.95 12.01 26.20
N VAL A 236 -18.14 12.65 25.36
CA VAL A 236 -18.08 12.38 23.92
C VAL A 236 -16.78 11.67 23.60
N VAL A 237 -16.90 10.51 22.94
CA VAL A 237 -15.80 9.67 22.49
C VAL A 237 -15.81 9.68 20.95
N PHE A 238 -14.70 10.05 20.33
CA PHE A 238 -14.56 9.97 18.86
C PHE A 238 -13.90 8.65 18.46
N GLU A 239 -14.54 7.92 17.56
CA GLU A 239 -14.05 6.65 17.02
C GLU A 239 -13.28 6.90 15.71
N VAL A 240 -12.09 6.28 15.60
CA VAL A 240 -11.25 6.30 14.41
C VAL A 240 -10.98 4.86 13.98
N VAL A 241 -11.13 4.56 12.68
CA VAL A 241 -11.02 3.20 12.15
C VAL A 241 -9.56 2.87 11.83
N GLU A 242 -9.14 1.61 12.01
CA GLU A 242 -7.79 1.14 11.67
C GLU A 242 -7.39 1.42 10.21
N SER A 243 -8.35 1.35 9.28
CA SER A 243 -8.12 1.41 7.84
C SER A 243 -7.85 2.80 7.26
N ASP A 244 -7.92 3.86 8.08
CA ASP A 244 -7.57 5.21 7.65
C ASP A 244 -6.06 5.30 7.29
N ASN A 245 -5.78 5.74 6.06
CA ASN A 245 -4.47 5.62 5.39
C ASN A 245 -3.27 6.09 6.26
N PRO A 246 -2.24 5.24 6.51
CA PRO A 246 -1.05 5.59 7.30
C PRO A 246 -0.23 6.77 6.75
N GLN A 247 -0.41 7.12 5.47
CA GLN A 247 0.37 8.17 4.80
C GLN A 247 0.15 9.57 5.40
N ASP A 248 -0.96 9.81 6.12
CA ASP A 248 -1.29 11.09 6.77
C ASP A 248 -1.38 10.99 8.31
N LEU A 249 -0.62 10.10 8.94
CA LEU A 249 -0.60 9.92 10.40
C LEU A 249 -0.37 11.24 11.18
N ALA A 250 0.49 12.13 10.66
CA ALA A 250 0.75 13.43 11.28
C ALA A 250 -0.49 14.32 11.31
N HIS A 251 -1.30 14.29 10.25
CA HIS A 251 -2.58 15.00 10.18
C HIS A 251 -3.59 14.40 11.17
N LEU A 252 -3.69 13.07 11.21
CA LEU A 252 -4.55 12.36 12.17
C LEU A 252 -4.20 12.72 13.62
N GLN A 253 -2.91 12.71 13.97
CA GLN A 253 -2.45 13.11 15.30
C GLN A 253 -2.84 14.55 15.62
N SER A 254 -2.72 15.48 14.66
CA SER A 254 -3.14 16.88 14.85
C SER A 254 -4.64 17.01 15.11
N VAL A 255 -5.48 16.26 14.39
CA VAL A 255 -6.94 16.24 14.59
C VAL A 255 -7.30 15.71 15.98
N LEU A 256 -6.72 14.58 16.37
CA LEU A 256 -7.00 13.96 17.66
C LEU A 256 -6.47 14.79 18.83
N GLN A 257 -5.33 15.45 18.66
CA GLN A 257 -4.80 16.35 19.67
C GLN A 257 -5.75 17.53 19.89
N TYR A 258 -6.30 18.12 18.82
CA TYR A 258 -7.30 19.18 18.94
C TYR A 258 -8.52 18.72 19.75
N TYR A 259 -9.01 17.50 19.52
CA TYR A 259 -10.12 16.95 20.30
C TYR A 259 -9.75 16.73 21.77
N ARG A 260 -8.57 16.21 22.06
CA ARG A 260 -8.10 16.02 23.45
C ARG A 260 -7.90 17.33 24.19
N ASP A 261 -7.36 18.34 23.53
CA ASP A 261 -7.20 19.68 24.10
C ASP A 261 -8.54 20.33 24.44
N ALA A 262 -9.59 19.99 23.69
CA ALA A 262 -10.98 20.36 23.98
C ALA A 262 -11.65 19.46 25.04
N GLY A 263 -10.99 18.41 25.53
CA GLY A 263 -11.48 17.54 26.60
C GLY A 263 -12.30 16.33 26.16
N PHE A 264 -12.25 15.97 24.87
CA PHE A 264 -12.87 14.76 24.33
C PHE A 264 -12.00 13.51 24.51
N LEU A 265 -12.65 12.34 24.48
CA LEU A 265 -12.00 11.03 24.53
C LEU A 265 -11.88 10.44 23.12
N VAL A 266 -10.94 9.50 22.93
CA VAL A 266 -10.68 8.87 21.63
C VAL A 266 -10.71 7.35 21.74
N ALA A 267 -11.43 6.71 20.82
CA ALA A 267 -11.48 5.27 20.63
C ALA A 267 -10.83 4.87 19.30
N LEU A 268 -10.09 3.76 19.31
CA LEU A 268 -9.63 3.08 18.10
C LEU A 268 -10.62 1.95 17.79
N ASP A 269 -11.20 1.97 16.60
CA ASP A 269 -12.28 1.10 16.15
C ASP A 269 -11.81 0.00 15.17
N ASP A 270 -12.58 -1.08 15.06
CA ASP A 270 -12.35 -2.23 14.18
C ASP A 270 -10.96 -2.91 14.32
N LEU A 271 -10.39 -2.95 15.53
CA LEU A 271 -9.08 -3.56 15.75
C LEU A 271 -9.13 -5.07 15.46
N GLY A 272 -8.34 -5.51 14.48
CA GLY A 272 -8.27 -6.91 14.03
C GLY A 272 -8.75 -7.14 12.60
N SER A 273 -9.33 -6.12 11.96
CA SER A 273 -9.74 -6.15 10.55
C SER A 273 -8.61 -5.76 9.57
N GLY A 274 -7.54 -5.11 10.06
CA GLY A 274 -6.41 -4.59 9.27
C GLY A 274 -5.01 -5.09 9.69
N TYR A 275 -3.97 -4.58 9.01
CA TYR A 275 -2.58 -5.04 9.13
C TYR A 275 -1.67 -4.14 10.01
N SER A 276 -2.17 -3.06 10.62
CA SER A 276 -1.32 -2.02 11.28
C SER A 276 -1.73 -1.62 12.71
N SER A 277 -2.74 -2.29 13.28
CA SER A 277 -3.33 -2.10 14.61
C SER A 277 -2.36 -1.74 15.74
N LEU A 278 -1.29 -2.52 15.93
CA LEU A 278 -0.39 -2.34 17.08
C LEU A 278 0.45 -1.05 17.01
N ASN A 279 0.79 -0.59 15.80
CA ASN A 279 1.54 0.66 15.62
C ASN A 279 0.66 1.87 15.97
N LEU A 280 -0.63 1.83 15.64
CA LEU A 280 -1.59 2.90 15.95
C LEU A 280 -1.81 3.05 17.46
N ILE A 281 -1.82 1.95 18.23
CA ILE A 281 -1.96 2.02 19.71
C ILE A 281 -0.84 2.87 20.31
N HIS A 282 0.41 2.65 19.90
CA HIS A 282 1.56 3.41 20.41
C HIS A 282 1.51 4.88 20.02
N GLN A 283 1.13 5.17 18.76
CA GLN A 283 1.20 6.50 18.17
C GLN A 283 0.00 7.38 18.56
N LEU A 284 -1.19 6.80 18.66
CA LEU A 284 -2.42 7.52 18.97
C LEU A 284 -2.71 7.54 20.47
N ARG A 285 -2.28 6.50 21.22
CA ARG A 285 -2.56 6.34 22.67
C ARG A 285 -4.05 6.55 23.00
N PRO A 286 -4.95 5.74 22.45
CA PRO A 286 -6.39 5.94 22.62
C PRO A 286 -6.84 5.65 24.07
N ASP A 287 -7.96 6.22 24.47
CA ASP A 287 -8.61 5.94 25.76
C ASP A 287 -9.36 4.60 25.71
N PHE A 288 -9.90 4.26 24.53
CA PHE A 288 -10.62 3.02 24.27
C PHE A 288 -10.07 2.28 23.05
N ILE A 289 -10.17 0.95 23.08
CA ILE A 289 -9.99 0.09 21.93
C ILE A 289 -11.24 -0.77 21.78
N LYS A 290 -11.86 -0.74 20.61
CA LYS A 290 -12.98 -1.60 20.24
C LYS A 290 -12.44 -2.82 19.49
N LEU A 291 -12.76 -4.01 20.00
CA LEU A 291 -12.32 -5.27 19.44
C LEU A 291 -13.39 -5.78 18.48
N ASP A 292 -13.02 -5.91 17.20
CA ASP A 292 -13.93 -6.27 16.13
C ASP A 292 -14.66 -7.60 16.39
N MET A 293 -15.90 -7.68 15.90
CA MET A 293 -16.74 -8.87 16.01
C MET A 293 -16.05 -10.12 15.42
N GLY A 294 -15.22 -9.98 14.39
CA GLY A 294 -14.42 -11.08 13.84
C GLY A 294 -13.52 -11.76 14.87
N LEU A 295 -13.01 -11.02 15.86
CA LEU A 295 -12.23 -11.55 16.97
C LEU A 295 -13.08 -12.17 18.07
N ILE A 296 -14.22 -11.58 18.45
CA ILE A 296 -15.00 -12.09 19.60
C ILE A 296 -15.97 -13.21 19.22
N ARG A 297 -16.44 -13.27 17.97
CA ARG A 297 -17.37 -14.30 17.51
C ARG A 297 -16.81 -15.69 17.69
N ASP A 298 -17.54 -16.51 18.43
CA ASP A 298 -17.16 -17.88 18.78
C ASP A 298 -15.79 -17.97 19.47
N VAL A 299 -15.32 -16.91 20.13
CA VAL A 299 -14.00 -16.87 20.80
C VAL A 299 -13.83 -17.96 21.87
N HIS A 300 -14.94 -18.40 22.47
CA HIS A 300 -14.97 -19.50 23.45
C HIS A 300 -14.81 -20.90 22.81
N LYS A 301 -14.95 -21.01 21.48
CA LYS A 301 -14.81 -22.26 20.71
C LYS A 301 -13.54 -22.28 19.86
N ASP A 302 -13.12 -21.13 19.34
CA ASP A 302 -11.98 -20.99 18.46
C ASP A 302 -10.71 -20.63 19.24
N LEU A 303 -9.80 -21.61 19.36
CA LEU A 303 -8.55 -21.47 20.11
C LEU A 303 -7.63 -20.37 19.56
N TYR A 304 -7.63 -20.13 18.25
CA TYR A 304 -6.79 -19.11 17.64
C TYR A 304 -7.30 -17.72 17.99
N LYS A 305 -8.62 -17.49 17.85
CA LYS A 305 -9.24 -16.23 18.26
C LYS A 305 -9.09 -15.99 19.76
N ALA A 306 -9.25 -17.03 20.57
CA ALA A 306 -9.07 -16.97 22.02
C ALA A 306 -7.68 -16.46 22.39
N SER A 307 -6.62 -17.05 21.82
CA SER A 307 -5.23 -16.69 22.12
C SER A 307 -4.90 -15.26 21.71
N ILE A 308 -5.30 -14.84 20.51
CA ILE A 308 -5.07 -13.47 20.00
C ILE A 308 -5.82 -12.45 20.88
N THR A 309 -7.11 -12.68 21.13
CA THR A 309 -7.96 -11.78 21.93
C THR A 309 -7.44 -11.66 23.36
N GLU A 310 -7.01 -12.77 23.98
CA GLU A 310 -6.43 -12.77 25.32
C GLU A 310 -5.15 -11.92 25.38
N LYS A 311 -4.25 -12.05 24.40
CA LYS A 311 -3.03 -11.23 24.35
C LYS A 311 -3.32 -9.75 24.12
N LEU A 312 -4.32 -9.42 23.31
CA LEU A 312 -4.76 -8.05 23.13
C LEU A 312 -5.31 -7.48 24.44
N LEU A 313 -6.16 -8.22 25.17
CA LEU A 313 -6.67 -7.82 26.48
C LEU A 313 -5.54 -7.61 27.51
N GLU A 314 -4.53 -8.49 27.54
CA GLU A 314 -3.36 -8.31 28.41
C GLU A 314 -2.57 -7.02 28.08
N ILE A 315 -2.40 -6.71 26.80
CA ILE A 315 -1.68 -5.50 26.36
C ILE A 315 -2.47 -4.25 26.75
N THR A 316 -3.77 -4.21 26.47
CA THR A 316 -4.61 -3.04 26.78
C THR A 316 -4.69 -2.79 28.28
N GLN A 317 -4.80 -3.84 29.10
CA GLN A 317 -4.73 -3.73 30.56
C GLN A 317 -3.40 -3.13 31.04
N LYS A 318 -2.25 -3.61 30.53
CA LYS A 318 -0.93 -3.08 30.88
C LYS A 318 -0.75 -1.63 30.48
N LEU A 319 -1.37 -1.21 29.39
CA LEU A 319 -1.35 0.17 28.89
C LEU A 319 -2.43 1.06 29.53
N ASN A 320 -3.28 0.50 30.40
CA ASN A 320 -4.41 1.19 31.02
C ASN A 320 -5.40 1.77 29.98
N ILE A 321 -5.63 1.02 28.89
CA ILE A 321 -6.58 1.36 27.83
C ILE A 321 -7.85 0.53 28.05
N GLN A 322 -9.02 1.16 28.00
CA GLN A 322 -10.30 0.48 28.20
C GLN A 322 -10.71 -0.29 26.93
N THR A 323 -11.26 -1.49 27.08
CA THR A 323 -11.69 -2.30 25.93
C THR A 323 -13.19 -2.38 25.80
N VAL A 324 -13.69 -2.32 24.56
CA VAL A 324 -15.08 -2.62 24.20
C VAL A 324 -15.06 -3.85 23.32
N ALA A 325 -15.59 -4.97 23.80
CA ALA A 325 -15.72 -6.18 22.99
C ALA A 325 -17.06 -6.16 22.23
N GLU A 326 -16.99 -6.23 20.90
CA GLU A 326 -18.16 -6.02 20.04
C GLU A 326 -18.72 -7.33 19.49
N GLY A 327 -20.01 -7.31 19.15
CA GLY A 327 -20.66 -8.43 18.45
C GLY A 327 -20.93 -9.65 19.33
N ILE A 328 -21.09 -9.50 20.64
CA ILE A 328 -21.46 -10.59 21.55
C ILE A 328 -22.92 -11.03 21.29
N GLU A 329 -23.14 -12.31 20.96
CA GLU A 329 -24.51 -12.88 20.84
C GLU A 329 -24.81 -14.00 21.82
N CYS A 330 -23.81 -14.61 22.46
CA CYS A 330 -24.05 -15.69 23.41
C CYS A 330 -23.39 -15.45 24.78
N ILE A 331 -23.94 -16.10 25.80
CA ILE A 331 -23.50 -15.92 27.19
C ILE A 331 -22.08 -16.45 27.40
N GLU A 332 -21.68 -17.44 26.61
CA GLU A 332 -20.36 -18.05 26.63
C GLU A 332 -19.27 -17.07 26.17
N GLU A 333 -19.51 -16.29 25.11
CA GLU A 333 -18.62 -15.19 24.67
C GLU A 333 -18.45 -14.14 25.78
N LEU A 334 -19.58 -13.70 26.37
CA LEU A 334 -19.58 -12.71 27.44
C LEU A 334 -18.76 -13.17 28.65
N ASN A 335 -18.98 -14.42 29.10
CA ASN A 335 -18.26 -15.00 30.23
C ASN A 335 -16.77 -15.14 29.95
N TRP A 336 -16.41 -15.63 28.76
CA TRP A 336 -15.01 -15.80 28.37
C TRP A 336 -14.23 -14.47 28.41
N LEU A 337 -14.85 -13.40 27.90
CA LEU A 337 -14.28 -12.05 27.89
C LEU A 337 -14.21 -11.44 29.29
N ARG A 338 -15.23 -11.68 30.12
CA ARG A 338 -15.29 -11.21 31.52
C ARG A 338 -14.16 -11.81 32.35
N GLU A 339 -13.92 -13.11 32.23
CA GLU A 339 -12.86 -13.83 32.95
C GLU A 339 -11.45 -13.32 32.60
N ARG A 340 -11.27 -12.80 31.38
CA ARG A 340 -9.99 -12.28 30.87
C ARG A 340 -9.84 -10.77 30.98
N GLY A 341 -10.80 -10.12 31.65
CA GLY A 341 -10.71 -8.72 32.03
C GLY A 341 -10.91 -7.73 30.87
N ALA A 342 -11.80 -8.03 29.93
CA ALA A 342 -12.37 -6.98 29.09
C ALA A 342 -13.08 -5.92 29.97
N THR A 343 -13.19 -4.68 29.50
CA THR A 343 -13.79 -3.60 30.32
C THR A 343 -15.28 -3.45 30.06
N PHE A 344 -15.65 -3.34 28.79
CA PHE A 344 -17.01 -3.14 28.32
C PHE A 344 -17.40 -4.18 27.27
N ALA A 345 -18.71 -4.36 27.13
CA ALA A 345 -19.32 -5.33 26.23
C ALA A 345 -20.40 -4.65 25.38
N GLN A 346 -20.49 -5.06 24.13
CA GLN A 346 -21.53 -4.62 23.20
C GLN A 346 -21.93 -5.79 22.29
N GLY A 347 -23.22 -5.93 22.00
CA GLY A 347 -23.71 -7.00 21.13
C GLY A 347 -25.21 -7.24 21.24
N TYR A 348 -25.76 -8.04 20.34
CA TYR A 348 -27.20 -8.29 20.26
C TYR A 348 -27.74 -9.15 21.41
N LEU A 349 -26.88 -9.87 22.13
CA LEU A 349 -27.24 -10.49 23.41
C LEU A 349 -27.73 -9.45 24.42
N ILE A 350 -27.08 -8.28 24.44
CA ILE A 350 -27.33 -7.21 25.40
C ILE A 350 -28.50 -6.36 24.91
N ALA A 351 -28.36 -5.74 23.74
CA ALA A 351 -29.43 -5.01 23.06
C ALA A 351 -29.04 -4.70 21.61
N LYS A 352 -30.06 -4.59 20.75
CA LYS A 352 -29.91 -4.14 19.36
C LYS A 352 -29.89 -2.60 19.28
N PRO A 353 -29.29 -2.02 18.23
CA PRO A 353 -29.43 -0.60 17.92
C PRO A 353 -30.90 -0.18 17.82
N SER A 354 -31.25 0.94 18.46
CA SER A 354 -32.62 1.47 18.48
C SER A 354 -32.63 2.99 18.35
N GLU A 355 -33.69 3.55 17.78
CA GLU A 355 -33.86 5.01 17.65
C GLU A 355 -33.90 5.68 19.03
N VAL A 356 -34.71 5.13 19.94
CA VAL A 356 -34.75 5.54 21.35
C VAL A 356 -33.71 4.74 22.12
N PRO A 357 -32.64 5.35 22.66
CA PRO A 357 -31.63 4.61 23.39
C PRO A 357 -32.25 3.90 24.60
N VAL A 358 -31.93 2.61 24.75
CA VAL A 358 -32.41 1.81 25.87
C VAL A 358 -31.81 2.31 27.18
N THR A 359 -32.62 2.47 28.23
CA THR A 359 -32.16 2.95 29.54
C THR A 359 -31.91 1.84 30.54
N SER A 360 -32.25 0.59 30.18
CA SER A 360 -32.05 -0.61 30.99
C SER A 360 -31.64 -1.78 30.10
N THR A 361 -30.63 -2.52 30.53
CA THR A 361 -30.12 -3.73 29.86
C THR A 361 -30.19 -4.94 30.81
N PRO A 362 -30.29 -6.17 30.28
CA PRO A 362 -30.33 -7.37 31.11
C PRO A 362 -29.03 -7.53 31.91
N ASN A 363 -29.15 -7.97 33.17
CA ASN A 363 -28.00 -8.42 33.96
C ASN A 363 -27.76 -9.92 33.75
N PHE A 364 -26.55 -10.27 33.31
CA PHE A 364 -26.13 -11.66 33.13
C PHE A 364 -25.15 -12.08 34.25
N ASP A 365 -25.70 -12.43 35.43
CA ASP A 365 -24.93 -12.88 36.60
C ASP A 365 -24.32 -14.29 36.41
N THR A 366 -23.19 -14.54 37.07
CA THR A 366 -22.34 -15.75 36.98
C THR A 366 -22.98 -17.04 37.55
N ILE A 367 -24.19 -17.00 38.12
CA ILE A 367 -24.72 -18.11 38.94
C ILE A 367 -25.39 -19.24 38.12
N ALA A 368 -25.63 -19.07 36.83
CA ALA A 368 -26.20 -20.13 36.00
C ALA A 368 -25.14 -20.82 35.14
N LEU A 369 -24.40 -21.80 35.71
CA LEU A 369 -23.94 -23.06 35.06
C LEU A 369 -22.87 -23.78 35.90
N SER A 370 -23.25 -24.32 37.07
CA SER A 370 -22.46 -25.30 37.82
C SER A 370 -22.71 -26.75 37.39
N ALA A 371 -23.12 -27.01 36.15
CA ALA A 371 -23.55 -28.33 35.67
C ALA A 371 -22.68 -28.96 34.57
N ALA A 372 -21.46 -28.45 34.34
CA ALA A 372 -20.52 -29.02 33.36
C ALA A 372 -19.08 -29.21 33.89
N SER A 373 -18.87 -29.11 35.20
CA SER A 373 -17.53 -29.18 35.82
C SER A 373 -16.94 -30.60 35.92
N THR A 374 -17.66 -31.63 35.48
CA THR A 374 -17.13 -33.01 35.43
C THR A 374 -16.46 -33.34 34.08
N SER A 375 -16.70 -32.56 33.02
CA SER A 375 -16.02 -32.69 31.71
C SER A 375 -14.76 -31.83 31.59
N ASN A 376 -14.59 -30.80 32.41
CA ASN A 376 -13.47 -29.86 32.29
C ASN A 376 -12.12 -30.44 32.68
N LYS A 377 -11.99 -31.42 33.58
CA LYS A 377 -10.64 -31.96 33.89
C LYS A 377 -10.00 -32.73 32.73
N GLN A 378 -10.79 -33.40 31.90
CA GLN A 378 -10.28 -34.10 30.71
C GLN A 378 -10.07 -33.15 29.53
N VAL A 379 -10.89 -32.09 29.43
CA VAL A 379 -10.70 -31.01 28.43
C VAL A 379 -9.52 -30.13 28.83
N GLU A 380 -9.36 -29.72 30.09
CA GLU A 380 -8.21 -28.99 30.62
C GLU A 380 -6.92 -29.78 30.45
N GLN A 381 -6.90 -31.10 30.71
CA GLN A 381 -5.70 -31.91 30.44
C GLN A 381 -5.39 -32.06 28.94
N ARG A 382 -6.42 -32.14 28.08
CA ARG A 382 -6.23 -32.09 26.61
C ARG A 382 -5.80 -30.71 26.12
N VAL A 383 -6.34 -29.63 26.70
CA VAL A 383 -6.02 -28.23 26.41
C VAL A 383 -4.63 -27.88 26.96
N GLN A 384 -4.18 -28.45 28.06
CA GLN A 384 -2.81 -28.24 28.57
C GLN A 384 -1.80 -28.90 27.63
N HIS A 385 -2.03 -30.15 27.24
CA HIS A 385 -1.19 -30.84 26.26
C HIS A 385 -1.25 -30.22 24.85
N GLN A 386 -2.41 -29.69 24.44
CA GLN A 386 -2.61 -29.05 23.15
C GLN A 386 -2.09 -27.60 23.14
N SER A 387 -2.22 -26.84 24.23
CA SER A 387 -1.63 -25.51 24.43
C SER A 387 -0.11 -25.56 24.57
N GLU A 388 0.45 -26.60 25.19
CA GLU A 388 1.90 -26.85 25.17
C GLU A 388 2.38 -27.17 23.76
N SER A 389 1.68 -28.05 23.03
CA SER A 389 2.01 -28.36 21.63
C SER A 389 1.88 -27.13 20.72
N GLU A 390 0.84 -26.31 20.89
CA GLU A 390 0.63 -25.06 20.15
C GLU A 390 1.62 -23.97 20.54
N ARG A 391 2.03 -23.87 21.82
CA ARG A 391 3.12 -22.98 22.27
C ARG A 391 4.45 -23.39 21.67
N ILE A 392 4.71 -24.69 21.62
CA ILE A 392 5.88 -25.26 20.98
C ILE A 392 5.85 -24.95 19.48
N VAL A 393 4.73 -25.21 18.79
CA VAL A 393 4.58 -24.85 17.36
C VAL A 393 4.74 -23.36 17.17
N ALA A 394 4.14 -22.50 17.99
CA ALA A 394 4.24 -21.05 17.87
C ALA A 394 5.68 -20.57 18.10
N ALA A 395 6.39 -21.11 19.09
CA ALA A 395 7.77 -20.77 19.38
C ALA A 395 8.72 -21.24 18.25
N VAL A 396 8.51 -22.47 17.74
CA VAL A 396 9.25 -23.00 16.60
C VAL A 396 8.92 -22.22 15.33
N THR A 397 7.64 -21.91 15.08
CA THR A 397 7.18 -21.10 13.94
C THR A 397 7.80 -19.71 13.97
N GLN A 398 7.87 -19.08 15.15
CA GLN A 398 8.51 -17.78 15.30
C GLN A 398 9.99 -17.85 14.93
N ARG A 399 10.71 -18.92 15.33
CA ARG A 399 12.12 -19.11 14.98
C ARG A 399 12.32 -19.46 13.49
N ILE A 400 11.46 -20.29 12.91
CA ILE A 400 11.47 -20.60 11.47
C ILE A 400 11.27 -19.32 10.64
N ARG A 401 10.39 -18.42 11.07
CA ARG A 401 10.07 -17.17 10.36
C ARG A 401 10.96 -15.97 10.71
N GLN A 402 12.00 -16.14 11.53
CA GLN A 402 12.91 -15.05 11.88
C GLN A 402 13.84 -14.64 10.74
N SER A 403 14.22 -15.60 9.88
CA SER A 403 15.01 -15.30 8.67
C SER A 403 14.10 -15.19 7.45
N LEU A 404 14.51 -14.36 6.49
CA LEU A 404 13.91 -14.29 5.16
C LEU A 404 14.80 -14.99 4.11
N GLU A 405 15.95 -15.53 4.52
CA GLU A 405 16.88 -16.26 3.66
C GLU A 405 16.51 -17.76 3.68
N LEU A 406 16.40 -18.36 2.51
CA LEU A 406 15.90 -19.73 2.35
C LEU A 406 16.73 -20.75 3.13
N ASP A 407 18.05 -20.70 3.02
CA ASP A 407 18.96 -21.66 3.66
C ASP A 407 18.82 -21.64 5.19
N ASP A 408 18.69 -20.44 5.77
CA ASP A 408 18.47 -20.27 7.21
C ASP A 408 17.12 -20.84 7.65
N ILE A 409 16.05 -20.58 6.89
CA ILE A 409 14.71 -21.10 7.17
C ILE A 409 14.73 -22.62 7.22
N LEU A 410 15.36 -23.24 6.23
CA LEU A 410 15.46 -24.69 6.12
C LEU A 410 16.28 -25.28 7.26
N GLN A 411 17.48 -24.74 7.52
CA GLN A 411 18.37 -25.25 8.55
C GLN A 411 17.75 -25.12 9.95
N ASN A 412 17.19 -23.96 10.27
CA ASN A 412 16.51 -23.74 11.54
C ASN A 412 15.30 -24.68 11.70
N THR A 413 14.54 -24.92 10.63
CA THR A 413 13.43 -25.89 10.67
C THR A 413 13.94 -27.29 11.03
N ALA A 414 15.00 -27.76 10.39
CA ALA A 414 15.57 -29.08 10.65
C ALA A 414 16.08 -29.21 12.10
N ASP A 415 16.77 -28.19 12.61
CA ASP A 415 17.31 -28.19 13.97
C ASP A 415 16.21 -28.17 15.04
N GLU A 416 15.20 -27.33 14.87
CA GLU A 416 14.07 -27.24 15.80
C GLU A 416 13.25 -28.52 15.85
N VAL A 417 12.96 -29.11 14.67
CA VAL A 417 12.22 -30.37 14.59
C VAL A 417 13.04 -31.50 15.23
N ARG A 418 14.36 -31.56 15.01
CA ARG A 418 15.18 -32.62 15.62
C ARG A 418 15.18 -32.52 17.14
N GLN A 419 15.38 -31.31 17.67
CA GLN A 419 15.41 -31.08 19.12
C GLN A 419 14.05 -31.36 19.76
N LEU A 420 12.96 -30.97 19.09
CA LEU A 420 11.62 -31.12 19.62
C LEU A 420 11.16 -32.58 19.72
N PHE A 421 11.44 -33.39 18.70
CA PHE A 421 10.99 -34.78 18.64
C PHE A 421 12.02 -35.78 19.19
N GLU A 422 13.19 -35.29 19.61
CA GLU A 422 14.32 -36.08 20.10
C GLU A 422 14.64 -37.26 19.16
N VAL A 423 14.69 -36.97 17.85
CA VAL A 423 15.02 -37.95 16.81
C VAL A 423 16.51 -37.88 16.47
N ASP A 424 17.05 -38.99 15.98
CA ASP A 424 18.47 -39.10 15.66
C ASP A 424 18.89 -38.17 14.50
N ARG A 425 18.00 -37.96 13.53
CA ARG A 425 18.27 -37.09 12.37
C ARG A 425 16.98 -36.51 11.79
N VAL A 426 17.03 -35.25 11.38
CA VAL A 426 16.01 -34.60 10.54
C VAL A 426 16.64 -34.10 9.25
N VAL A 427 15.97 -34.32 8.13
CA VAL A 427 16.39 -33.81 6.83
C VAL A 427 15.23 -33.13 6.12
N ILE A 428 15.55 -32.08 5.35
CA ILE A 428 14.63 -31.53 4.36
C ILE A 428 15.14 -31.92 2.99
N TYR A 429 14.32 -32.68 2.27
CA TYR A 429 14.58 -33.10 0.90
C TYR A 429 13.86 -32.14 -0.06
N GLN A 430 14.60 -31.49 -0.95
CA GLN A 430 14.05 -30.55 -1.91
C GLN A 430 13.87 -31.22 -3.27
N PHE A 431 12.72 -31.02 -3.91
CA PHE A 431 12.48 -31.47 -5.27
C PHE A 431 12.96 -30.46 -6.31
N GLU A 432 13.59 -30.96 -7.36
CA GLU A 432 13.91 -30.22 -8.58
C GLU A 432 12.75 -30.31 -9.59
N PRO A 433 12.71 -29.42 -10.61
CA PRO A 433 11.64 -29.42 -11.62
C PRO A 433 11.46 -30.73 -12.39
N ASP A 434 12.50 -31.56 -12.46
CA ASP A 434 12.50 -32.87 -13.13
C ASP A 434 12.07 -34.02 -12.21
N TRP A 435 11.59 -33.70 -10.99
CA TRP A 435 11.25 -34.64 -9.91
C TRP A 435 12.44 -35.40 -9.30
N SER A 436 13.67 -35.08 -9.72
CA SER A 436 14.84 -35.43 -8.91
C SER A 436 14.86 -34.59 -7.63
N GLY A 437 15.80 -34.86 -6.75
CA GLY A 437 15.98 -34.05 -5.56
C GLY A 437 17.18 -34.45 -4.76
N PHE A 438 17.43 -33.67 -3.73
CA PHE A 438 18.59 -33.83 -2.85
C PHE A 438 18.24 -33.42 -1.43
N VAL A 439 19.07 -33.86 -0.49
CA VAL A 439 18.99 -33.40 0.90
C VAL A 439 19.56 -31.98 0.98
N ALA A 440 18.68 -30.99 1.07
CA ALA A 440 19.03 -29.57 1.10
C ALA A 440 19.66 -29.15 2.42
N VAL A 441 19.10 -29.64 3.54
CA VAL A 441 19.63 -29.43 4.89
C VAL A 441 19.49 -30.69 5.73
N GLU A 442 20.33 -30.77 6.76
CA GLU A 442 20.37 -31.90 7.68
C GLU A 442 20.67 -31.40 9.11
N SER A 443 19.97 -31.98 10.09
CA SER A 443 20.28 -31.85 11.51
C SER A 443 20.54 -33.24 12.09
N LEU A 444 21.64 -33.39 12.85
CA LEU A 444 22.18 -34.65 13.33
C LEU A 444 22.31 -34.69 14.85
N ALA A 445 22.02 -35.84 15.45
CA ALA A 445 22.48 -36.21 16.79
C ALA A 445 23.91 -36.80 16.74
N ASP A 446 24.58 -36.84 17.90
CA ASP A 446 25.93 -37.39 17.99
C ASP A 446 25.99 -38.85 17.48
N GLU A 447 27.04 -39.15 16.69
CA GLU A 447 27.34 -40.46 16.08
C GLU A 447 26.51 -40.87 14.83
N CYS A 448 25.65 -40.01 14.28
CA CYS A 448 24.99 -40.26 12.99
C CYS A 448 25.86 -39.86 11.78
N LYS A 449 25.79 -40.65 10.69
CA LYS A 449 26.46 -40.31 9.42
C LYS A 449 25.65 -39.27 8.66
N SER A 450 26.34 -38.20 8.24
CA SER A 450 25.75 -37.15 7.39
C SER A 450 25.38 -37.67 6.01
N ILE A 451 24.23 -37.20 5.52
CA ILE A 451 23.70 -37.45 4.17
C ILE A 451 23.35 -36.14 3.44
N LEU A 452 23.92 -35.01 3.89
CA LEU A 452 23.74 -33.70 3.26
C LEU A 452 24.20 -33.74 1.78
N GLY A 453 23.41 -33.15 0.89
CA GLY A 453 23.68 -33.15 -0.54
C GLY A 453 23.55 -34.52 -1.22
N PHE A 454 23.07 -35.54 -0.51
CA PHE A 454 22.84 -36.86 -1.11
C PHE A 454 21.70 -36.78 -2.12
N HIS A 455 22.04 -36.99 -3.40
CA HIS A 455 21.07 -37.12 -4.48
C HIS A 455 20.49 -38.53 -4.47
N VAL A 456 19.20 -38.64 -4.20
CA VAL A 456 18.49 -39.92 -4.22
C VAL A 456 18.19 -40.27 -5.69
N MET A 457 19.18 -40.83 -6.37
CA MET A 457 19.04 -41.40 -7.72
C MET A 457 18.39 -42.78 -7.60
N ASP A 458 17.07 -42.80 -7.44
CA ASP A 458 16.38 -44.03 -7.06
C ASP A 458 15.53 -44.59 -8.21
N THR A 459 15.97 -45.73 -8.73
CA THR A 459 15.22 -46.58 -9.67
C THR A 459 13.95 -47.17 -9.04
N CYS A 460 13.79 -47.09 -7.71
CA CYS A 460 12.60 -47.55 -6.97
C CYS A 460 11.64 -46.44 -6.51
N PHE A 461 11.98 -45.16 -6.68
CA PHE A 461 11.14 -44.01 -6.28
C PHE A 461 10.41 -43.35 -7.46
N GLN A 462 10.76 -43.70 -8.70
CA GLN A 462 10.24 -43.04 -9.90
C GLN A 462 8.73 -43.27 -10.12
N SER A 463 8.02 -42.15 -10.28
CA SER A 463 6.64 -41.93 -10.76
C SER A 463 5.44 -42.24 -9.84
N THR A 464 5.51 -43.19 -8.91
CA THR A 464 4.29 -43.61 -8.14
C THR A 464 4.17 -43.01 -6.73
N HIS A 465 5.27 -42.59 -6.09
CA HIS A 465 5.24 -42.10 -4.70
C HIS A 465 5.27 -40.57 -4.57
N ALA A 466 5.80 -39.82 -5.54
CA ALA A 466 5.66 -38.36 -5.56
C ALA A 466 4.18 -37.95 -5.58
N VAL A 467 3.36 -38.65 -6.36
CA VAL A 467 1.89 -38.47 -6.40
C VAL A 467 1.23 -38.73 -5.04
N PHE A 468 1.74 -39.70 -4.27
CA PHE A 468 1.24 -39.99 -2.93
C PHE A 468 1.44 -38.78 -2.00
N TYR A 469 2.61 -38.14 -2.03
CA TYR A 469 2.92 -36.98 -1.20
C TYR A 469 2.30 -35.67 -1.73
N GLN A 470 2.10 -35.54 -3.04
CA GLN A 470 1.34 -34.43 -3.65
C GLN A 470 -0.10 -34.35 -3.12
N GLN A 471 -0.70 -35.50 -2.79
CA GLN A 471 -2.03 -35.57 -2.18
C GLN A 471 -2.03 -35.20 -0.68
N GLY A 472 -0.89 -34.80 -0.11
CA GLY A 472 -0.76 -34.46 1.31
C GLY A 472 -0.64 -35.68 2.24
N ASN A 473 -0.47 -36.89 1.69
CA ASN A 473 -0.37 -38.08 2.52
C ASN A 473 0.97 -38.11 3.28
N THR A 474 0.91 -38.48 4.56
CA THR A 474 2.08 -38.72 5.41
C THR A 474 2.39 -40.21 5.46
N ARG A 475 3.67 -40.57 5.59
CA ARG A 475 4.09 -41.97 5.77
C ARG A 475 4.90 -42.10 7.06
N ALA A 476 4.41 -42.92 7.98
CA ALA A 476 5.08 -43.26 9.23
C ALA A 476 5.47 -44.74 9.19
N ILE A 477 6.78 -44.99 9.23
CA ILE A 477 7.39 -46.31 9.20
C ILE A 477 7.96 -46.62 10.58
N GLU A 478 7.42 -47.64 11.25
CA GLU A 478 7.82 -47.99 12.63
C GLU A 478 9.08 -48.85 12.67
N ASP A 479 9.20 -49.77 11.71
CA ASP A 479 10.39 -50.61 11.49
C ASP A 479 10.49 -51.03 10.02
N ILE A 480 11.60 -50.66 9.37
CA ILE A 480 11.85 -50.97 7.97
C ILE A 480 11.89 -52.47 7.66
N GLU A 481 12.13 -53.33 8.66
CA GLU A 481 12.26 -54.78 8.48
C GLU A 481 10.90 -55.52 8.51
N THR A 482 9.83 -54.91 9.05
CA THR A 482 8.55 -55.60 9.30
C THR A 482 7.35 -55.04 8.51
N GLU A 483 7.49 -53.86 7.92
CA GLU A 483 6.39 -53.10 7.29
C GLU A 483 6.04 -53.50 5.85
N GLY A 484 6.67 -54.56 5.31
CA GLY A 484 6.38 -55.06 3.96
C GLY A 484 6.81 -54.11 2.83
N LEU A 485 7.85 -53.31 3.05
CA LEU A 485 8.44 -52.42 2.04
C LEU A 485 9.13 -53.22 0.92
N ALA A 486 9.24 -52.62 -0.27
CA ALA A 486 9.99 -53.22 -1.38
C ALA A 486 11.47 -53.45 -0.99
N PRO A 487 12.10 -54.57 -1.38
CA PRO A 487 13.46 -54.90 -0.96
C PRO A 487 14.51 -53.83 -1.28
N CYS A 488 14.37 -53.11 -2.40
CA CYS A 488 15.25 -52.00 -2.75
C CYS A 488 15.12 -50.81 -1.79
N HIS A 489 13.89 -50.49 -1.36
CA HIS A 489 13.63 -49.40 -0.40
C HIS A 489 14.22 -49.72 0.97
N VAL A 490 14.07 -50.97 1.44
CA VAL A 490 14.68 -51.43 2.70
C VAL A 490 16.21 -51.32 2.63
N ASN A 491 16.82 -51.73 1.51
CA ASN A 491 18.28 -51.64 1.34
C ASN A 491 18.78 -50.18 1.32
N LEU A 492 18.03 -49.26 0.71
CA LEU A 492 18.34 -47.82 0.75
C LEU A 492 18.26 -47.28 2.18
N LEU A 493 17.17 -47.50 2.90
CA LEU A 493 17.03 -47.02 4.29
C LEU A 493 18.09 -47.65 5.20
N ARG A 494 18.44 -48.92 4.99
CA ARG A 494 19.50 -49.61 5.73
C ARG A 494 20.89 -49.02 5.46
N SER A 495 21.19 -48.64 4.22
CA SER A 495 22.48 -48.01 3.88
C SER A 495 22.63 -46.62 4.52
N LEU A 496 21.51 -45.92 4.73
CA LEU A 496 21.42 -44.65 5.45
C LEU A 496 21.31 -44.82 6.98
N CYS A 497 21.46 -46.05 7.49
CA CYS A 497 21.33 -46.42 8.90
C CYS A 497 19.97 -46.04 9.53
N VAL A 498 18.87 -46.10 8.77
CA VAL A 498 17.52 -45.81 9.26
C VAL A 498 16.85 -47.09 9.75
N ARG A 499 16.17 -47.04 10.90
CA ARG A 499 15.36 -48.13 11.46
C ARG A 499 13.88 -47.78 11.52
N ALA A 500 13.53 -46.55 11.90
CA ALA A 500 12.18 -46.00 11.79
C ALA A 500 12.23 -44.67 11.03
N ASN A 501 11.16 -44.32 10.31
CA ASN A 501 11.16 -43.19 9.39
C ASN A 501 9.79 -42.50 9.35
N LEU A 502 9.75 -41.18 9.50
CA LEU A 502 8.53 -40.37 9.35
C LEU A 502 8.74 -39.36 8.22
N ILE A 503 7.88 -39.40 7.20
CA ILE A 503 7.96 -38.59 5.99
C ILE A 503 6.69 -37.75 5.84
N VAL A 504 6.84 -36.44 5.83
CA VAL A 504 5.75 -35.46 5.69
C VAL A 504 6.01 -34.51 4.52
N PRO A 505 5.01 -34.22 3.68
CA PRO A 505 5.19 -33.30 2.56
C PRO A 505 5.23 -31.83 2.99
N ILE A 506 6.12 -31.05 2.37
CA ILE A 506 6.13 -29.59 2.41
C ILE A 506 5.40 -29.11 1.15
N LEU A 507 4.15 -28.68 1.33
CA LEU A 507 3.26 -28.25 0.24
C LEU A 507 3.13 -26.74 0.20
N GLN A 508 3.53 -26.13 -0.93
CA GLN A 508 3.20 -24.75 -1.26
C GLN A 508 1.89 -24.76 -2.06
N GLN A 509 0.76 -24.52 -1.41
CA GLN A 509 -0.58 -24.69 -2.01
C GLN A 509 -0.78 -26.13 -2.52
N GLU A 510 -0.87 -26.33 -3.84
CA GLU A 510 -1.01 -27.66 -4.47
C GLU A 510 0.33 -28.21 -4.99
N ARG A 511 1.43 -27.46 -4.86
CA ARG A 511 2.77 -27.87 -5.32
C ARG A 511 3.55 -28.53 -4.19
N LEU A 512 4.01 -29.77 -4.42
CA LEU A 512 5.00 -30.42 -3.57
C LEU A 512 6.36 -29.76 -3.77
N TRP A 513 6.81 -29.01 -2.76
CA TRP A 513 8.11 -28.32 -2.78
C TRP A 513 9.23 -29.25 -2.28
N GLY A 514 8.95 -30.03 -1.24
CA GLY A 514 9.93 -30.92 -0.61
C GLY A 514 9.29 -31.88 0.38
N LEU A 515 10.13 -32.63 1.10
CA LEU A 515 9.74 -33.52 2.18
C LEU A 515 10.50 -33.14 3.44
N LEU A 516 9.79 -33.05 4.56
CA LEU A 516 10.37 -33.03 5.90
C LEU A 516 10.42 -34.47 6.41
N ILE A 517 11.61 -34.94 6.79
CA ILE A 517 11.82 -36.35 7.12
C ILE A 517 12.53 -36.47 8.46
N ALA A 518 11.98 -37.28 9.37
CA ALA A 518 12.60 -37.64 10.64
C ALA A 518 13.02 -39.12 10.63
N HIS A 519 14.26 -39.37 11.04
CA HIS A 519 14.86 -40.69 11.10
C HIS A 519 15.17 -41.08 12.55
N GLN A 520 14.81 -42.32 12.91
CA GLN A 520 15.39 -43.03 14.05
C GLN A 520 16.37 -44.06 13.52
N CYS A 521 17.62 -43.97 13.92
CA CYS A 521 18.72 -44.80 13.42
C CYS A 521 19.00 -46.00 14.32
N ARG A 522 18.76 -45.87 15.64
CA ARG A 522 19.21 -46.85 16.64
C ARG A 522 18.15 -47.90 17.01
N SER A 523 16.87 -47.56 16.91
CA SER A 523 15.76 -48.40 17.37
C SER A 523 14.54 -48.27 16.47
N THR A 524 13.59 -49.17 16.64
CA THR A 524 12.23 -48.98 16.14
C THR A 524 11.55 -47.84 16.92
N ARG A 525 10.55 -47.19 16.32
CA ARG A 525 9.78 -46.13 16.98
C ARG A 525 8.33 -46.21 16.54
N GLN A 526 7.43 -46.26 17.51
CA GLN A 526 6.00 -46.13 17.25
C GLN A 526 5.64 -44.65 17.22
N TRP A 527 5.33 -44.14 16.03
CA TRP A 527 4.96 -42.74 15.84
C TRP A 527 3.54 -42.51 16.35
N GLN A 528 3.42 -41.70 17.39
CA GLN A 528 2.10 -41.37 17.93
C GLN A 528 1.36 -40.44 16.97
N GLN A 529 0.03 -40.56 16.89
CA GLN A 529 -0.77 -39.70 16.02
C GLN A 529 -0.60 -38.20 16.34
N SER A 530 -0.37 -37.87 17.61
CA SER A 530 -0.04 -36.49 18.04
C SER A 530 1.28 -36.00 17.47
N GLU A 531 2.31 -36.85 17.40
CA GLU A 531 3.61 -36.50 16.80
C GLU A 531 3.46 -36.28 15.29
N ILE A 532 2.73 -37.18 14.61
CA ILE A 532 2.46 -37.07 13.18
C ILE A 532 1.71 -35.76 12.86
N ASN A 533 0.69 -35.42 13.65
CA ASN A 533 -0.07 -34.19 13.48
C ASN A 533 0.80 -32.94 13.69
N LEU A 534 1.65 -32.96 14.72
CA LEU A 534 2.58 -31.86 15.03
C LEU A 534 3.62 -31.66 13.92
N PHE A 535 4.15 -32.75 13.38
CA PHE A 535 5.12 -32.73 12.28
C PHE A 535 4.50 -32.17 10.99
N ASN A 536 3.24 -32.52 10.70
CA ASN A 536 2.44 -31.93 9.61
C ASN A 536 2.23 -30.42 9.78
N GLN A 537 1.94 -29.97 11.01
CA GLN A 537 1.81 -28.55 11.29
C GLN A 537 3.11 -27.80 11.05
N LEU A 538 4.24 -28.33 11.51
CA LEU A 538 5.55 -27.70 11.29
C LEU A 538 5.95 -27.68 9.81
N ALA A 539 5.66 -28.74 9.05
CA ALA A 539 5.87 -28.75 7.60
C ALA A 539 5.03 -27.69 6.86
N ALA A 540 3.78 -27.47 7.29
CA ALA A 540 2.95 -26.39 6.75
C ALA A 540 3.51 -25.00 7.10
N GLN A 541 4.04 -24.81 8.30
CA GLN A 541 4.68 -23.54 8.70
C GLN A 541 5.96 -23.28 7.91
N ALA A 542 6.78 -24.30 7.70
CA ALA A 542 7.96 -24.22 6.85
C ALA A 542 7.57 -23.86 5.41
N ALA A 543 6.51 -24.47 4.85
CA ALA A 543 6.03 -24.14 3.51
C ALA A 543 5.65 -22.65 3.36
N ILE A 544 4.97 -22.08 4.37
CA ILE A 544 4.61 -20.65 4.38
C ILE A 544 5.87 -19.78 4.45
N ALA A 545 6.85 -20.12 5.29
CA ALA A 545 8.09 -19.37 5.43
C ALA A 545 8.92 -19.39 4.13
N ILE A 546 9.03 -20.56 3.48
CA ILE A 546 9.69 -20.71 2.18
C ILE A 546 9.00 -19.85 1.12
N GLN A 547 7.66 -19.90 1.03
CA GLN A 547 6.90 -19.08 0.08
C GLN A 547 7.11 -17.58 0.34
N GLN A 548 7.16 -17.17 1.61
CA GLN A 548 7.38 -15.78 2.00
C GLN A 548 8.78 -15.29 1.57
N SER A 549 9.80 -16.13 1.76
CA SER A 549 11.17 -15.85 1.31
C SER A 549 11.24 -15.66 -0.21
N GLU A 550 10.67 -16.60 -0.98
CA GLU A 550 10.64 -16.53 -2.44
C GLU A 550 9.93 -15.25 -2.93
N LEU A 551 8.78 -14.91 -2.34
CA LEU A 551 8.02 -13.71 -2.69
C LEU A 551 8.79 -12.42 -2.34
N TYR A 552 9.47 -12.40 -1.19
CA TYR A 552 10.27 -11.26 -0.77
C TYR A 552 11.41 -10.97 -1.76
N HIS A 553 12.17 -12.00 -2.16
CA HIS A 553 13.23 -11.84 -3.16
C HIS A 553 12.69 -11.38 -4.52
N GLN A 554 11.54 -11.90 -4.97
CA GLN A 554 10.89 -11.44 -6.20
C GLN A 554 10.49 -9.97 -6.12
N LEU A 555 9.89 -9.54 -5.01
CA LEU A 555 9.50 -8.15 -4.80
C LEU A 555 10.73 -7.22 -4.78
N GLN A 556 11.81 -7.63 -4.12
CA GLN A 556 13.05 -6.87 -4.06
C GLN A 556 13.65 -6.69 -5.46
N GLN A 557 13.71 -7.76 -6.26
CA GLN A 557 14.17 -7.70 -7.66
C GLN A 557 13.28 -6.79 -8.52
N ALA A 558 11.95 -6.92 -8.40
CA ALA A 558 11.02 -6.08 -9.13
C ALA A 558 11.15 -4.59 -8.75
N ASN A 559 11.31 -4.28 -7.46
CA ASN A 559 11.52 -2.91 -7.01
C ASN A 559 12.85 -2.33 -7.49
N GLN A 560 13.93 -3.11 -7.46
CA GLN A 560 15.22 -2.68 -8.01
C GLN A 560 15.12 -2.39 -9.51
N GLU A 561 14.43 -3.24 -10.26
CA GLU A 561 14.23 -3.03 -11.69
C GLU A 561 13.33 -1.82 -11.98
N LEU A 562 12.26 -1.62 -11.22
CA LEU A 562 11.41 -0.43 -11.32
C LEU A 562 12.19 0.85 -11.01
N GLN A 563 13.03 0.84 -9.97
CA GLN A 563 13.90 1.97 -9.65
C GLN A 563 14.90 2.26 -10.78
N ARG A 564 15.51 1.22 -11.36
CA ARG A 564 16.40 1.35 -12.52
C ARG A 564 15.68 1.96 -13.72
N LEU A 565 14.48 1.48 -14.04
CA LEU A 565 13.66 1.99 -15.15
C LEU A 565 13.15 3.42 -14.90
N ALA A 566 12.87 3.78 -13.64
CA ALA A 566 12.39 5.11 -13.27
C ALA A 566 13.50 6.16 -13.24
N SER A 567 14.75 5.78 -12.96
CA SER A 567 15.87 6.71 -12.73
C SER A 567 16.93 6.74 -13.83
N SER A 568 17.00 5.71 -14.69
CA SER A 568 17.98 5.60 -15.77
C SER A 568 17.35 5.69 -17.17
N ASP A 569 18.16 6.05 -18.16
CA ASP A 569 17.81 6.02 -19.58
C ASP A 569 18.03 4.61 -20.16
N GLY A 570 17.01 4.07 -20.84
CA GLY A 570 17.01 2.70 -21.34
C GLY A 570 18.07 2.39 -22.40
N LEU A 571 18.56 3.40 -23.14
CA LEU A 571 19.58 3.22 -24.18
C LEU A 571 21.00 3.38 -23.62
N THR A 572 21.24 4.45 -22.87
CA THR A 572 22.59 4.89 -22.46
C THR A 572 22.99 4.43 -21.06
N GLN A 573 22.04 3.94 -20.26
CA GLN A 573 22.22 3.49 -18.86
C GLN A 573 22.71 4.57 -17.88
N VAL A 574 22.84 5.83 -18.32
CA VAL A 574 23.04 6.98 -17.44
C VAL A 574 21.70 7.47 -16.88
N ALA A 575 21.70 8.44 -15.96
CA ALA A 575 20.45 8.95 -15.39
C ALA A 575 19.54 9.53 -16.47
N ASN A 576 18.22 9.39 -16.32
CA ASN A 576 17.27 10.04 -17.24
C ASN A 576 17.01 11.50 -16.82
N ARG A 577 16.32 12.26 -17.68
CA ARG A 577 15.99 13.67 -17.42
C ARG A 577 15.24 13.90 -16.11
N ARG A 578 14.34 13.00 -15.72
CA ARG A 578 13.59 13.12 -14.46
C ARG A 578 14.52 13.06 -13.25
N CYS A 579 15.40 12.06 -13.24
CA CYS A 579 16.41 11.89 -12.20
C CYS A 579 17.36 13.10 -12.13
N PHE A 580 17.73 13.66 -13.28
CA PHE A 580 18.48 14.91 -13.36
C PHE A 580 17.75 16.08 -12.67
N ASP A 581 16.47 16.32 -12.98
CA ASP A 581 15.71 17.42 -12.41
C ASP A 581 15.58 17.28 -10.87
N ASP A 582 15.32 16.05 -10.39
CA ASP A 582 15.18 15.75 -8.97
C ASP A 582 16.49 15.99 -8.20
N ILE A 583 17.62 15.47 -8.72
CA ILE A 583 18.93 15.63 -8.09
C ILE A 583 19.40 17.09 -8.16
N LEU A 584 19.20 17.77 -9.29
CA LEU A 584 19.58 19.18 -9.42
C LEU A 584 18.86 20.05 -8.39
N ASN A 585 17.57 19.81 -8.16
CA ASN A 585 16.78 20.54 -7.16
C ASN A 585 17.21 20.21 -5.72
N ALA A 586 17.52 18.95 -5.43
CA ALA A 586 18.02 18.54 -4.12
C ALA A 586 19.39 19.19 -3.81
N GLU A 587 20.31 19.15 -4.77
CA GLU A 587 21.63 19.77 -4.67
C GLU A 587 21.55 21.29 -4.59
N TRP A 588 20.62 21.92 -5.32
CA TRP A 588 20.36 23.36 -5.22
C TRP A 588 20.01 23.77 -3.79
N GLN A 589 19.07 23.06 -3.16
CA GLN A 589 18.65 23.35 -1.78
C GLN A 589 19.77 23.08 -0.76
N ARG A 590 20.56 22.03 -0.97
CA ARG A 590 21.71 21.71 -0.12
C ARG A 590 22.77 22.80 -0.19
N LEU A 591 23.25 23.11 -1.40
CA LEU A 591 24.36 24.04 -1.60
C LEU A 591 23.95 25.50 -1.35
N ALA A 592 22.66 25.84 -1.47
CA ALA A 592 22.16 27.14 -1.01
C ALA A 592 22.34 27.35 0.50
N ARG A 593 22.24 26.28 1.31
CA ARG A 593 22.49 26.35 2.75
C ARG A 593 23.98 26.36 3.07
N GLU A 594 24.76 25.57 2.34
CA GLU A 594 26.21 25.45 2.53
C GLU A 594 27.00 26.63 1.94
N GLN A 595 26.36 27.48 1.13
CA GLN A 595 26.98 28.58 0.40
C GLN A 595 28.17 28.12 -0.46
N ALA A 596 27.97 27.00 -1.15
CA ALA A 596 28.97 26.35 -1.98
C ALA A 596 28.59 26.35 -3.46
N SER A 597 29.60 26.22 -4.33
CA SER A 597 29.43 26.30 -5.78
C SER A 597 28.78 25.06 -6.36
N LEU A 598 27.82 25.25 -7.26
CA LEU A 598 27.22 24.22 -8.10
C LEU A 598 27.54 24.51 -9.56
N SER A 599 28.14 23.53 -10.24
CA SER A 599 28.43 23.62 -11.67
C SER A 599 27.57 22.66 -12.47
N LEU A 600 27.19 23.10 -13.67
CA LEU A 600 26.42 22.32 -14.64
C LEU A 600 27.14 22.37 -15.98
N ILE A 601 27.29 21.19 -16.59
CA ILE A 601 27.80 21.02 -17.95
C ILE A 601 26.65 20.49 -18.81
N LEU A 602 26.36 21.14 -19.93
CA LEU A 602 25.47 20.64 -20.97
C LEU A 602 26.27 20.35 -22.24
N CYS A 603 26.13 19.14 -22.77
CA CYS A 603 26.85 18.64 -23.92
C CYS A 603 25.87 18.23 -25.02
N ASP A 604 26.24 18.47 -26.28
CA ASP A 604 25.48 18.02 -27.45
C ASP A 604 26.39 17.33 -28.47
N VAL A 605 25.92 16.23 -29.05
CA VAL A 605 26.66 15.51 -30.09
C VAL A 605 26.58 16.26 -31.43
N ASP A 606 27.74 16.72 -31.90
CA ASP A 606 27.80 17.56 -33.09
C ASP A 606 27.40 16.81 -34.36
N CYS A 607 26.52 17.44 -35.15
CA CYS A 607 26.02 16.91 -36.43
C CYS A 607 25.41 15.49 -36.34
N PHE A 608 24.80 15.13 -35.20
CA PHE A 608 24.24 13.79 -34.96
C PHE A 608 23.14 13.40 -35.95
N LYS A 609 22.28 14.34 -36.36
CA LYS A 609 21.30 14.11 -37.42
C LYS A 609 21.94 13.64 -38.73
N LEU A 610 23.02 14.30 -39.18
CA LEU A 610 23.73 13.91 -40.40
C LEU A 610 24.39 12.53 -40.26
N TYR A 611 24.84 12.19 -39.05
CA TYR A 611 25.37 10.86 -38.76
C TYR A 611 24.28 9.78 -38.92
N ASN A 612 23.11 10.01 -38.31
CA ASN A 612 21.95 9.11 -38.44
C ASN A 612 21.47 8.99 -39.89
N ASP A 613 21.45 10.09 -40.64
CA ASP A 613 21.07 10.08 -42.06
C ASP A 613 22.06 9.27 -42.92
N THR A 614 23.33 9.16 -42.49
CA THR A 614 24.39 8.42 -43.20
C THR A 614 24.42 6.93 -42.81
N TYR A 615 24.34 6.61 -41.51
CA TYR A 615 24.60 5.28 -40.97
C TYR A 615 23.36 4.59 -40.36
N GLY A 616 22.23 5.30 -40.27
CA GLY A 616 20.99 4.81 -39.69
C GLY A 616 20.93 4.95 -38.16
N HIS A 617 19.71 4.90 -37.61
CA HIS A 617 19.45 5.12 -36.19
C HIS A 617 20.15 4.12 -35.25
N LEU A 618 20.32 2.86 -35.66
CA LEU A 618 21.01 1.86 -34.84
C LEU A 618 22.49 2.20 -34.61
N ALA A 619 23.16 2.73 -35.65
CA ALA A 619 24.53 3.20 -35.52
C ALA A 619 24.60 4.47 -34.66
N GLY A 620 23.58 5.34 -34.72
CA GLY A 620 23.44 6.48 -33.81
C GLY A 620 23.29 6.06 -32.35
N ASP A 621 22.50 5.03 -32.09
CA ASP A 621 22.32 4.47 -30.75
C ASP A 621 23.63 3.91 -30.19
N ASP A 622 24.46 3.29 -31.03
CA ASP A 622 25.82 2.87 -30.66
C ASP A 622 26.69 4.08 -30.28
N VAL A 623 26.65 5.18 -31.06
CA VAL A 623 27.39 6.41 -30.74
C VAL A 623 26.96 6.97 -29.39
N LEU A 624 25.65 7.08 -29.13
CA LEU A 624 25.13 7.59 -27.86
C LEU A 624 25.59 6.73 -26.68
N ARG A 625 25.64 5.40 -26.83
CA ARG A 625 26.18 4.48 -25.80
C ARG A 625 27.67 4.72 -25.53
N HIS A 626 28.48 4.91 -26.57
CA HIS A 626 29.91 5.18 -26.41
C HIS A 626 30.18 6.56 -25.79
N VAL A 627 29.45 7.59 -26.23
CA VAL A 627 29.54 8.95 -25.67
C VAL A 627 29.14 8.97 -24.20
N ALA A 628 27.99 8.37 -23.84
CA ALA A 628 27.56 8.28 -22.45
C ALA A 628 28.59 7.57 -21.56
N LYS A 629 29.17 6.47 -22.05
CA LYS A 629 30.22 5.74 -21.33
C LYS A 629 31.48 6.58 -21.13
N ALA A 630 31.91 7.33 -22.15
CA ALA A 630 33.07 8.22 -22.05
C ALA A 630 32.85 9.35 -21.03
N ILE A 631 31.66 9.95 -21.01
CA ILE A 631 31.29 10.98 -20.02
C ILE A 631 31.32 10.37 -18.61
N SER A 632 30.66 9.22 -18.39
CA SER A 632 30.60 8.55 -17.09
C SER A 632 31.96 8.08 -16.57
N GLN A 633 32.91 7.74 -17.44
CA GLN A 633 34.28 7.36 -17.04
C GLN A 633 35.15 8.56 -16.66
N THR A 634 34.80 9.75 -17.17
CA THR A 634 35.50 11.00 -16.86
C THR A 634 35.12 11.51 -15.47
N VAL A 635 33.83 11.38 -15.13
CA VAL A 635 33.24 11.84 -13.88
C VAL A 635 33.46 10.79 -12.78
N LYS A 636 34.39 11.05 -11.85
CA LYS A 636 34.88 10.04 -10.89
C LYS A 636 34.37 10.21 -9.46
N ARG A 637 33.73 11.34 -9.12
CA ARG A 637 33.26 11.57 -7.74
C ARG A 637 31.86 10.97 -7.56
N PRO A 638 31.57 10.30 -6.43
CA PRO A 638 30.25 9.72 -6.16
C PRO A 638 29.09 10.73 -6.10
N ALA A 639 29.39 12.02 -5.90
CA ALA A 639 28.41 13.09 -5.83
C ALA A 639 28.07 13.70 -7.21
N ASP A 640 28.86 13.39 -8.24
CA ASP A 640 28.63 13.90 -9.58
C ASP A 640 27.61 13.02 -10.30
N LEU A 641 26.75 13.64 -11.12
CA LEU A 641 25.70 12.93 -11.86
C LEU A 641 25.87 13.14 -13.35
N VAL A 642 25.83 12.06 -14.13
CA VAL A 642 25.71 12.09 -15.59
C VAL A 642 24.30 11.69 -15.98
N ALA A 643 23.65 12.50 -16.81
CA ALA A 643 22.29 12.25 -17.28
C ALA A 643 22.14 12.48 -18.79
N ARG A 644 21.23 11.74 -19.42
CA ARG A 644 20.74 12.04 -20.76
C ARG A 644 19.60 13.05 -20.64
N TYR A 645 19.86 14.28 -21.07
CA TYR A 645 18.96 15.42 -20.92
C TYR A 645 17.98 15.55 -22.10
N GLY A 646 18.43 15.16 -23.28
CA GLY A 646 17.66 15.21 -24.53
C GLY A 646 17.95 14.02 -25.45
N GLY A 647 17.55 14.12 -26.72
CA GLY A 647 17.78 13.05 -27.71
C GLY A 647 19.27 12.76 -27.92
N GLU A 648 20.05 13.81 -28.14
CA GLU A 648 21.51 13.78 -28.37
C GLU A 648 22.28 14.63 -27.35
N GLU A 649 21.60 15.03 -26.27
CA GLU A 649 22.10 15.95 -25.25
C GLU A 649 22.36 15.24 -23.92
N PHE A 650 23.48 15.54 -23.30
CA PHE A 650 23.90 15.03 -21.99
C PHE A 650 24.11 16.18 -21.02
N ALA A 651 23.81 15.94 -19.75
CA ALA A 651 24.04 16.87 -18.66
C ALA A 651 24.95 16.24 -17.60
N VAL A 652 25.84 17.04 -17.02
CA VAL A 652 26.67 16.65 -15.88
C VAL A 652 26.50 17.64 -14.74
N ILE A 653 26.03 17.17 -13.59
CA ILE A 653 25.92 17.96 -12.36
C ILE A 653 27.19 17.74 -11.54
N LEU A 654 27.84 18.84 -11.15
CA LEU A 654 29.08 18.84 -10.38
C LEU A 654 28.89 19.67 -9.09
N PRO A 655 28.41 19.06 -7.99
CA PRO A 655 28.33 19.72 -6.70
C PRO A 655 29.70 20.14 -6.17
N ASN A 656 29.75 21.20 -5.37
CA ASN A 656 30.98 21.71 -4.74
C ASN A 656 32.15 21.97 -5.71
N THR A 657 31.82 22.30 -6.97
CA THR A 657 32.81 22.43 -8.03
C THR A 657 32.77 23.85 -8.58
N GLY A 658 33.92 24.54 -8.57
CA GLY A 658 34.08 25.86 -9.16
C GLY A 658 34.23 25.82 -10.67
N ILE A 659 34.23 26.99 -11.31
CA ILE A 659 34.18 27.08 -12.77
C ILE A 659 35.43 26.54 -13.48
N GLU A 660 36.63 26.78 -12.93
CA GLU A 660 37.89 26.28 -13.51
C GLU A 660 37.97 24.73 -13.47
N GLU A 661 37.50 24.13 -12.38
CA GLU A 661 37.41 22.67 -12.26
C GLU A 661 36.36 22.10 -13.22
N ALA A 662 35.20 22.75 -13.33
CA ALA A 662 34.15 22.33 -14.26
C ALA A 662 34.60 22.40 -15.73
N ILE A 663 35.37 23.43 -16.11
CA ILE A 663 35.96 23.55 -17.45
C ILE A 663 37.00 22.44 -17.69
N THR A 664 37.77 22.07 -16.67
CA THR A 664 38.73 20.97 -16.77
C THR A 664 38.02 19.65 -17.05
N VAL A 665 36.95 19.36 -16.31
CA VAL A 665 36.10 18.17 -16.55
C VAL A 665 35.48 18.20 -17.95
N ALA A 666 34.96 19.36 -18.39
CA ALA A 666 34.41 19.53 -19.74
C ALA A 666 35.42 19.24 -20.85
N ARG A 667 36.67 19.71 -20.71
CA ARG A 667 37.76 19.43 -21.67
C ARG A 667 38.19 17.97 -21.65
N GLU A 668 38.19 17.33 -20.48
CA GLU A 668 38.49 15.90 -20.36
C GLU A 668 37.41 15.05 -21.04
N ILE A 669 36.12 15.40 -20.87
CA ILE A 669 35.01 14.78 -21.59
C ILE A 669 35.21 14.89 -23.11
N GLN A 670 35.52 16.09 -23.61
CA GLN A 670 35.77 16.32 -25.04
C GLN A 670 36.93 15.48 -25.56
N THR A 671 38.03 15.40 -24.79
CA THR A 671 39.22 14.62 -25.15
C THR A 671 38.91 13.12 -25.19
N ASN A 672 38.19 12.61 -24.19
CA ASN A 672 37.82 11.20 -24.11
C ASN A 672 36.87 10.78 -25.22
N VAL A 673 35.94 11.65 -25.63
CA VAL A 673 35.06 11.37 -26.78
C VAL A 673 35.84 11.41 -28.10
N SER A 674 36.74 12.37 -28.29
CA SER A 674 37.60 12.43 -29.47
C SER A 674 38.51 11.19 -29.59
N ALA A 675 39.00 10.68 -28.45
CA ALA A 675 39.82 9.46 -28.38
C ALA A 675 39.07 8.18 -28.80
N LEU A 676 37.72 8.18 -28.82
CA LEU A 676 36.95 7.05 -29.35
C LEU A 676 37.09 6.89 -30.87
N GLN A 677 37.53 7.95 -31.58
CA GLN A 677 37.75 7.95 -33.04
C GLN A 677 36.57 7.39 -33.84
N LEU A 678 35.33 7.73 -33.45
CA LEU A 678 34.10 7.30 -34.13
C LEU A 678 33.95 8.04 -35.47
N PRO A 679 34.05 7.38 -36.64
CA PRO A 679 34.11 8.05 -37.94
C PRO A 679 32.83 8.81 -38.30
N HIS A 680 32.94 10.09 -38.66
CA HIS A 680 31.86 10.92 -39.18
C HIS A 680 32.30 11.69 -40.44
N PRO A 681 32.56 10.99 -41.56
CA PRO A 681 33.17 11.58 -42.76
C PRO A 681 32.30 12.66 -43.45
N ASN A 682 30.99 12.70 -43.15
CA ASN A 682 30.06 13.68 -43.68
C ASN A 682 29.87 14.89 -42.74
N SER A 683 30.58 14.92 -41.61
CA SER A 683 30.60 16.08 -40.73
C SER A 683 31.35 17.24 -41.38
N GLN A 684 30.85 18.45 -41.12
CA GLN A 684 31.49 19.68 -41.56
C GLN A 684 32.55 20.19 -40.56
N ILE A 685 32.74 19.47 -39.43
CA ILE A 685 33.52 19.92 -38.27
C ILE A 685 34.81 19.13 -38.13
N ASP A 686 34.72 17.81 -38.08
CA ASP A 686 35.86 16.89 -37.92
C ASP A 686 35.52 15.55 -38.60
N GLN A 687 36.51 14.76 -39.00
CA GLN A 687 36.30 13.42 -39.56
C GLN A 687 35.78 12.40 -38.52
N PHE A 688 35.70 12.79 -37.24
CA PHE A 688 35.16 12.00 -36.14
C PHE A 688 34.01 12.72 -35.41
N ILE A 689 33.25 11.97 -34.60
CA ILE A 689 32.23 12.54 -33.69
C ILE A 689 32.88 13.45 -32.65
N THR A 690 32.28 14.63 -32.45
CA THR A 690 32.73 15.67 -31.51
C THR A 690 31.56 16.15 -30.63
N LEU A 691 31.89 16.89 -29.57
CA LEU A 691 30.92 17.46 -28.64
C LEU A 691 31.06 18.99 -28.58
N SER A 692 29.93 19.68 -28.60
CA SER A 692 29.85 21.08 -28.17
C SER A 692 29.40 21.12 -26.71
N ILE A 693 30.03 21.97 -25.89
CA ILE A 693 29.82 21.96 -24.43
C ILE A 693 29.59 23.37 -23.90
N GLY A 694 28.51 23.56 -23.15
CA GLY A 694 28.23 24.74 -22.34
C GLY A 694 28.48 24.47 -20.86
N VAL A 695 29.21 25.36 -20.18
CA VAL A 695 29.50 25.25 -18.74
C VAL A 695 28.99 26.48 -18.01
N ALA A 696 28.27 26.29 -16.91
CA ALA A 696 27.84 27.36 -16.03
C ALA A 696 28.07 26.97 -14.55
N THR A 697 28.39 27.97 -13.73
CA THR A 697 28.60 27.79 -12.29
C THR A 697 27.90 28.90 -11.53
N ILE A 698 27.22 28.53 -10.45
CA ILE A 698 26.57 29.49 -9.55
C ILE A 698 26.74 29.05 -8.10
N ILE A 699 26.68 30.00 -7.17
CA ILE A 699 26.44 29.72 -5.75
C ILE A 699 24.93 29.90 -5.53
N PRO A 700 24.18 28.80 -5.30
CA PRO A 700 22.73 28.88 -5.14
C PRO A 700 22.33 29.78 -3.97
N HIS A 701 21.19 30.46 -4.09
CA HIS A 701 20.62 31.27 -3.02
C HIS A 701 19.10 31.12 -2.98
N SER A 702 18.48 31.37 -1.83
CA SER A 702 17.07 31.06 -1.57
C SER A 702 16.05 31.81 -2.44
N GLN A 703 16.48 32.86 -3.16
CA GLN A 703 15.64 33.66 -4.06
C GLN A 703 15.79 33.30 -5.55
N SER A 704 16.71 32.40 -5.90
CA SER A 704 16.92 31.95 -7.28
C SER A 704 16.52 30.49 -7.48
N SER A 705 16.25 30.14 -8.74
CA SER A 705 15.85 28.81 -9.18
C SER A 705 16.98 28.11 -9.92
N SER A 706 17.03 26.78 -9.82
CA SER A 706 17.92 25.91 -10.61
C SER A 706 17.79 26.13 -12.12
N SER A 707 16.63 26.62 -12.59
CA SER A 707 16.41 26.99 -13.99
C SER A 707 17.36 28.07 -14.51
N THR A 708 17.86 28.97 -13.65
CA THR A 708 18.85 29.98 -14.06
C THR A 708 20.18 29.34 -14.46
N LEU A 709 20.60 28.31 -13.73
CA LEU A 709 21.83 27.56 -14.02
C LEU A 709 21.70 26.76 -15.31
N VAL A 710 20.56 26.09 -15.51
CA VAL A 710 20.25 25.37 -16.76
C VAL A 710 20.24 26.31 -17.96
N ALA A 711 19.56 27.45 -17.86
CA ALA A 711 19.50 28.43 -18.95
C ALA A 711 20.89 29.02 -19.29
N ALA A 712 21.73 29.26 -18.28
CA ALA A 712 23.10 29.72 -18.51
C ALA A 712 23.95 28.66 -19.23
N ALA A 713 23.88 27.40 -18.80
CA ALA A 713 24.60 26.31 -19.47
C ALA A 713 24.11 26.10 -20.92
N ASP A 714 22.80 26.19 -21.15
CA ASP A 714 22.19 26.04 -22.48
C ASP A 714 22.61 27.18 -23.44
N GLN A 715 22.65 28.41 -22.93
CA GLN A 715 23.17 29.55 -23.69
C GLN A 715 24.66 29.36 -24.06
N GLY A 716 25.45 28.76 -23.16
CA GLY A 716 26.85 28.41 -23.42
C GLY A 716 26.95 27.38 -24.53
N LEU A 717 26.13 26.33 -24.48
CA LEU A 717 26.05 25.29 -25.49
C LEU A 717 25.66 25.85 -26.86
N TYR A 718 24.67 26.75 -26.91
CA TYR A 718 24.27 27.44 -28.14
C TYR A 718 25.43 28.26 -28.74
N GLN A 719 26.20 28.97 -27.91
CA GLN A 719 27.36 29.71 -28.39
C GLN A 719 28.49 28.81 -28.88
N ALA A 720 28.72 27.67 -28.22
CA ALA A 720 29.69 26.67 -28.68
C ALA A 720 29.33 26.19 -30.09
N LYS A 721 28.04 25.88 -30.33
CA LYS A 721 27.54 25.52 -31.66
C LYS A 721 27.71 26.63 -32.69
N ALA A 722 27.51 27.90 -32.30
CA ALA A 722 27.64 29.06 -33.20
C ALA A 722 29.09 29.43 -33.53
N GLN A 723 30.06 29.13 -32.65
CA GLN A 723 31.49 29.42 -32.84
C GLN A 723 32.23 28.39 -33.70
N GLY A 724 31.51 27.45 -34.31
CA GLY A 724 32.08 26.41 -35.15
C GLY A 724 32.13 25.03 -34.51
N ARG A 725 31.39 24.80 -33.41
CA ARG A 725 31.25 23.49 -32.72
C ARG A 725 32.57 22.99 -32.12
N ASN A 726 32.58 21.76 -31.58
CA ASN A 726 33.75 21.12 -30.96
C ASN A 726 34.55 22.06 -30.02
N CYS A 727 33.85 22.80 -29.16
CA CYS A 727 34.47 23.70 -28.20
C CYS A 727 33.67 23.77 -26.89
N VAL A 728 34.36 24.25 -25.85
CA VAL A 728 33.79 24.48 -24.52
C VAL A 728 33.59 25.98 -24.33
N VAL A 729 32.35 26.39 -24.06
CA VAL A 729 32.01 27.80 -23.79
C VAL A 729 31.46 27.93 -22.37
N GLN A 730 32.06 28.84 -21.60
CA GLN A 730 31.58 29.23 -20.28
C GLN A 730 30.54 30.35 -20.39
N MET A 731 29.51 30.27 -19.55
CA MET A 731 28.56 31.36 -19.31
C MET A 731 28.62 31.87 -17.87
N ASP A 732 28.53 33.19 -17.72
CA ASP A 732 28.35 33.82 -16.42
C ASP A 732 26.86 33.94 -16.10
N CYS A 733 26.42 33.31 -15.00
CA CYS A 733 25.04 33.33 -14.53
C CYS A 733 24.55 34.75 -14.18
N LYS A 734 25.44 35.71 -13.92
CA LYS A 734 25.07 37.10 -13.56
C LYS A 734 24.50 37.92 -14.72
N ASN A 735 24.85 37.61 -15.98
CA ASN A 735 24.35 38.34 -17.15
C ASN A 735 22.96 37.87 -17.62
N THR A 736 22.50 36.72 -17.15
CA THR A 736 21.26 36.08 -17.60
C THR A 736 20.03 36.55 -16.83
N GLU A 737 20.18 36.88 -15.53
CA GLU A 737 19.10 37.47 -14.71
C GLU A 737 18.59 38.80 -15.28
N ALA A 738 19.50 39.67 -15.75
CA ALA A 738 19.13 40.97 -16.35
C ALA A 738 18.33 40.84 -17.65
N ARG A 739 18.56 39.77 -18.43
CA ARG A 739 17.87 39.50 -19.69
C ARG A 739 16.50 38.84 -19.48
N PHE A 740 16.39 37.95 -18.50
CA PHE A 740 15.14 37.27 -18.15
C PHE A 740 14.08 38.24 -17.60
N VAL A 741 14.50 39.23 -16.79
CA VAL A 741 13.64 40.32 -16.32
C VAL A 741 13.17 41.22 -17.47
N LEU A 742 14.02 41.46 -18.48
CA LEU A 742 13.67 42.25 -19.68
C LEU A 742 12.74 41.51 -20.66
N GLU A 743 12.83 40.19 -20.76
CA GLU A 743 11.94 39.38 -21.60
C GLU A 743 10.56 39.18 -20.96
N GLN A 744 10.48 38.99 -19.64
CA GLN A 744 9.17 39.00 -18.95
C GLN A 744 8.46 40.35 -19.05
N ALA A 745 9.21 41.47 -19.03
CA ALA A 745 8.63 42.82 -19.20
C ALA A 745 8.11 43.09 -20.64
N LYS A 746 8.56 42.34 -21.65
CA LYS A 746 8.07 42.46 -23.04
C LYS A 746 6.77 41.70 -23.29
N VAL A 747 6.45 40.68 -22.50
CA VAL A 747 5.21 39.90 -22.62
C VAL A 747 4.00 40.61 -22.00
N SER A 748 4.21 41.68 -21.22
CA SER A 748 3.15 42.38 -20.47
C SER A 748 2.70 43.75 -21.03
N ARG A 749 2.98 44.09 -22.30
CA ARG A 749 2.38 45.29 -22.93
C ARG A 749 1.12 44.92 -23.74
N PRO A 750 -0.07 45.42 -23.39
CA PRO A 750 -1.26 45.25 -24.21
C PRO A 750 -1.15 46.14 -25.45
N THR A 751 -1.22 45.54 -26.62
CA THR A 751 -1.39 46.26 -27.89
C THR A 751 -2.79 46.89 -27.89
N LEU A 752 -2.87 48.17 -27.51
CA LEU A 752 -4.01 49.02 -27.81
C LEU A 752 -3.96 49.35 -29.31
N VAL A 753 -4.81 48.70 -30.10
CA VAL A 753 -5.10 49.07 -31.47
C VAL A 753 -6.29 50.05 -31.45
N LEU A 754 -6.05 51.27 -31.93
CA LEU A 754 -7.07 52.10 -32.58
C LEU A 754 -6.92 51.91 -34.09
#